data_AF-A0A661NUI8-F1
#
_entry.id   AF-A0A661NUI8-F1
#
_cell.length_a   1.000
_cell.length_b   1.000
_cell.length_c   1.000
_cell.angle_alpha   90.00
_cell.angle_beta   90.00
_cell.angle_gamma   90.00
#
_symmetry.space_group_name_H-M   'P 1'
#
loop_
_entity.id
_entity.type
_entity.pdbx_description
1 polymer ?
#
loop_
_entity_poly.entity_id
_entity_poly.type
_entity_poly.pdbx_seq_one_letter_code
_entity_poly.pdbx_strand_id
1 'polypeptide(L)'
;MQISWCLIVLGLLALPARADTTITVDGDLSDWPEEGFYFLDPQGYTLPWRDIVEIRATDDNSSGSDGNLYLAFEFRSNFRPSVFGIDIDVYVSLDIDGDGQIGGPLDRVIEVTEGTVTDGDGNVVGSIGAMAYDHEFMEVSIPYAVLGLSHGSDVFGIAATTVGVPGLDDQSPEPGTGQDGFIVYDGTQEPEPRAVLLADLVARSGPRGVMVEWATGSERDNLGFQVLRRSGQHWLVLTPRPLAGLGSSPLGRNYRFFDAGGRAGDAYLLEARDGRGGRQQYGPVFAEPGLAPLPAIRPRPSFSRPRYRHSAAGRPAARDPGWRRGLKLVAEQPGLYRLPKLPGGPWLRLERDGVPVGLVESDGAHYFLAAPRPGRHCDDDVLHLLRGAAPPLSRRRVAGKCEKPLGAVPHTLRLAPANTYYIAAPGDDPFYWQMLWGTQPAVLEVTLEAMEQAPAGLNITLAGMAAEHAVAVSLNDTALGQLQWSGNRNVTLKLSTPAGAWLPGQNVIEVALVPGADNDLVFVDALEVNYLRRLEAGAGALSFSAHAGTCLRLDGLAAGRTLLFEVDDPQRPVLLQGAGGDEEGIVFRDDVDCGWRQHRYLAVRVDAARETAEPTPWQGRRLEQLAGAEVLVVTPPDFTAAAGRWCSFQRGQGRSCLVLTTVEIYDSLAGGRPGPEPIRRLMELALSGWRTPPGFVLLLGGATVDPNGYLPGSPPDYLPTFFVRTARGYEAASDGWYVSGNDGPPRAAIGRLAAGSPQQALAVVEKSIAAHGQLAATRLSALLLADSYNPLDPAVPDGQFLRDALNLRLRCLAGTPTAILDKSSSAAPRQELVQALERGQSLLVYLGHAYLAGWSSSPAILDNAAADGLQNTRFPLVISLSCFDGAFAGPWAESLGWHLVANPAGGAAAVLASSSLSEPGALRRLGEQLLCRLAAGTEQTLGRLLQRLPADGDDKLRELLRTFNLLGDPTLPLPR
;
A
#
# COMPACT_ATOMS: atom_id res chain seq x y z
N MET A 1 -54.83 25.53 39.86
CA MET A 1 -54.76 26.33 38.62
C MET A 1 -53.74 25.65 37.73
N GLN A 2 -54.13 25.31 36.49
CA GLN A 2 -53.30 24.69 35.43
C GLN A 2 -52.68 23.29 35.68
N ILE A 3 -52.56 22.57 34.56
CA ILE A 3 -51.91 21.27 34.31
C ILE A 3 -52.81 20.03 34.51
N SER A 4 -53.12 19.39 33.37
CA SER A 4 -53.60 18.01 33.19
C SER A 4 -53.10 17.50 31.84
N TRP A 5 -52.81 16.22 31.58
CA TRP A 5 -52.46 14.98 32.30
C TRP A 5 -52.44 13.95 31.14
N CYS A 6 -51.45 13.05 31.01
CA CYS A 6 -51.71 11.72 30.44
C CYS A 6 -50.62 10.69 30.71
N LEU A 7 -51.11 9.44 30.79
CA LEU A 7 -50.59 8.24 31.44
C LEU A 7 -49.90 7.24 30.46
N ILE A 8 -49.09 6.34 31.05
CA ILE A 8 -49.06 4.85 30.86
C ILE A 8 -48.16 4.18 29.76
N VAL A 9 -47.12 3.47 30.24
CA VAL A 9 -46.85 1.99 30.19
C VAL A 9 -46.04 1.28 29.06
N LEU A 10 -45.05 0.50 29.56
CA LEU A 10 -44.40 -0.78 29.15
C LEU A 10 -43.70 -0.96 27.78
N GLY A 11 -42.50 -1.57 27.85
CA GLY A 11 -42.01 -2.52 26.83
C GLY A 11 -40.48 -2.64 26.68
N LEU A 12 -39.90 -3.71 27.22
CA LEU A 12 -38.52 -4.19 27.02
C LEU A 12 -38.19 -4.50 25.54
N LEU A 13 -36.93 -4.28 25.11
CA LEU A 13 -36.14 -5.06 24.12
C LEU A 13 -34.63 -4.67 24.23
N ALA A 14 -33.71 -5.59 23.93
CA ALA A 14 -32.30 -5.61 24.35
C ALA A 14 -31.23 -5.43 23.23
N LEU A 15 -30.00 -5.00 23.63
CA LEU A 15 -28.61 -5.12 23.06
C LEU A 15 -28.21 -4.33 21.77
N PRO A 16 -26.90 -3.99 21.46
CA PRO A 16 -25.58 -4.13 22.15
C PRO A 16 -24.62 -2.87 22.19
N ALA A 17 -23.44 -3.06 22.84
CA ALA A 17 -22.21 -2.26 23.16
C ALA A 17 -21.35 -1.69 21.97
N ARG A 18 -20.30 -0.83 22.05
CA ARG A 18 -19.50 -0.08 23.07
C ARG A 18 -18.52 0.91 22.37
N ALA A 19 -17.95 1.86 23.11
CA ALA A 19 -16.89 2.81 22.72
C ALA A 19 -15.95 3.03 23.95
N ASP A 20 -14.66 3.39 23.78
CA ASP A 20 -13.63 3.40 24.86
C ASP A 20 -12.91 4.77 25.08
N THR A 21 -12.94 5.30 26.32
CA THR A 21 -12.00 6.29 26.93
C THR A 21 -10.89 5.58 27.68
N THR A 22 -9.68 6.17 27.62
CA THR A 22 -8.66 6.02 28.67
C THR A 22 -8.99 6.94 29.85
N ILE A 23 -9.09 6.42 31.08
CA ILE A 23 -8.96 7.26 32.27
C ILE A 23 -7.48 7.48 32.52
N THR A 24 -7.00 8.70 32.30
CA THR A 24 -5.67 9.16 32.72
C THR A 24 -5.85 9.90 34.06
N VAL A 25 -5.03 9.59 35.05
CA VAL A 25 -4.96 10.38 36.29
C VAL A 25 -4.34 11.73 35.96
N ASP A 26 -5.16 12.72 35.58
CA ASP A 26 -4.71 14.09 35.32
C ASP A 26 -4.99 14.95 36.56
N GLY A 27 -4.11 14.85 37.55
CA GLY A 27 -3.99 15.86 38.58
C GLY A 27 -2.84 16.79 38.20
N ASP A 28 -3.06 18.10 38.31
CA ASP A 28 -1.98 19.09 38.21
C ASP A 28 -0.83 18.71 39.14
N LEU A 29 0.37 18.45 38.61
CA LEU A 29 1.59 18.07 39.35
C LEU A 29 1.92 18.98 40.54
N SER A 30 1.33 20.18 40.61
CA SER A 30 1.50 21.11 41.73
C SER A 30 0.64 20.82 42.97
N ASP A 31 -0.40 19.99 42.84
CA ASP A 31 -1.24 19.51 43.97
C ASP A 31 -0.71 18.20 44.59
N TRP A 32 0.44 17.69 44.11
CA TRP A 32 0.99 16.39 44.47
C TRP A 32 2.21 16.61 45.37
N PRO A 33 2.52 15.72 46.34
CA PRO A 33 3.78 15.82 47.08
C PRO A 33 4.94 15.85 46.09
N GLU A 34 5.87 16.81 46.23
CA GLU A 34 7.03 17.14 45.33
C GLU A 34 7.96 15.95 44.99
N GLU A 35 7.62 14.78 45.46
CA GLU A 35 8.43 13.60 45.56
C GLU A 35 7.82 12.41 44.75
N GLY A 36 6.55 12.46 44.30
CA GLY A 36 5.92 11.33 43.58
C GLY A 36 5.71 10.12 44.50
N PHE A 37 5.27 8.97 43.96
CA PHE A 37 5.11 7.73 44.74
C PHE A 37 6.43 7.38 45.46
N TYR A 38 6.55 7.70 46.75
CA TYR A 38 7.60 7.18 47.63
C TYR A 38 6.97 6.17 48.55
N PHE A 39 7.24 4.91 48.28
CA PHE A 39 7.00 3.83 49.21
C PHE A 39 8.19 3.80 50.18
N LEU A 40 7.90 4.13 51.44
CA LEU A 40 8.91 4.16 52.50
C LEU A 40 9.30 2.73 52.86
N ASP A 41 10.48 2.27 52.44
CA ASP A 41 11.17 1.18 53.15
C ASP A 41 11.81 1.77 54.41
N PRO A 42 11.29 1.48 55.62
CA PRO A 42 11.82 2.04 56.86
C PRO A 42 13.21 1.49 57.22
N GLN A 43 13.74 0.51 56.47
CA GLN A 43 14.95 -0.23 56.85
C GLN A 43 16.14 -0.08 55.88
N GLY A 44 16.02 0.72 54.82
CA GLY A 44 17.16 1.09 53.98
C GLY A 44 17.75 -0.06 53.17
N TYR A 45 16.94 -1.07 52.81
CA TYR A 45 17.34 -2.06 51.83
C TYR A 45 17.06 -1.52 50.44
N THR A 46 18.11 -1.13 49.71
CA THR A 46 17.99 -0.88 48.26
C THR A 46 17.78 -2.21 47.54
N LEU A 47 16.54 -2.68 47.45
CA LEU A 47 16.15 -3.62 46.41
C LEU A 47 16.12 -2.82 45.09
N PRO A 48 16.71 -3.33 44.00
CA PRO A 48 16.79 -2.58 42.76
C PRO A 48 15.39 -2.50 42.09
N TRP A 49 14.62 -1.47 42.49
CA TRP A 49 13.53 -0.75 41.80
C TRP A 49 12.28 -1.57 41.38
N ARG A 50 11.14 -1.39 42.07
CA ARG A 50 9.87 -2.14 41.81
C ARG A 50 8.58 -1.34 42.05
N ASP A 51 8.55 -0.08 41.64
CA ASP A 51 7.38 0.76 41.90
C ASP A 51 6.39 0.64 40.73
N ILE A 52 5.10 0.36 41.02
CA ILE A 52 4.01 0.56 40.05
C ILE A 52 3.96 2.06 39.76
N VAL A 53 4.18 2.45 38.51
CA VAL A 53 4.18 3.87 38.10
C VAL A 53 2.86 4.30 37.51
N GLU A 54 2.06 3.35 37.02
CA GLU A 54 0.75 3.63 36.46
C GLU A 54 -0.17 2.42 36.60
N ILE A 55 -1.45 2.69 36.90
CA ILE A 55 -2.54 1.71 36.83
C ILE A 55 -3.57 2.25 35.86
N ARG A 56 -3.87 1.47 34.81
CA ARG A 56 -4.92 1.76 33.83
C ARG A 56 -6.05 0.77 34.01
N ALA A 57 -7.28 1.26 34.10
CA ALA A 57 -8.48 0.43 34.04
C ALA A 57 -9.19 0.66 32.70
N THR A 58 -9.54 -0.42 31.99
CA THR A 58 -10.28 -0.36 30.72
C THR A 58 -11.21 -1.55 30.56
N ASP A 59 -12.17 -1.42 29.67
CA ASP A 59 -13.06 -2.48 29.22
C ASP A 59 -12.89 -2.80 27.71
N ASP A 60 -11.85 -2.25 27.07
CA ASP A 60 -11.44 -2.50 25.68
C ASP A 60 -10.42 -3.63 25.57
N ASN A 61 -10.80 -4.69 24.85
CA ASN A 61 -9.83 -5.41 24.05
C ASN A 61 -10.35 -5.48 22.60
N SER A 62 -9.42 -5.68 21.66
CA SER A 62 -9.66 -5.74 20.20
C SER A 62 -10.72 -6.76 19.70
N SER A 63 -11.44 -7.47 20.58
CA SER A 63 -12.48 -8.45 20.24
C SER A 63 -13.93 -8.01 20.54
N GLY A 64 -14.16 -6.92 21.26
CA GLY A 64 -15.51 -6.41 21.53
C GLY A 64 -16.29 -7.20 22.58
N SER A 65 -16.48 -6.58 23.75
CA SER A 65 -17.35 -6.97 24.88
C SER A 65 -17.21 -8.40 25.43
N ASP A 66 -16.33 -8.59 26.41
CA ASP A 66 -16.24 -9.83 27.19
C ASP A 66 -16.59 -9.66 28.68
N GLY A 67 -17.25 -8.56 29.08
CA GLY A 67 -17.79 -8.42 30.44
C GLY A 67 -16.71 -8.48 31.53
N ASN A 68 -15.47 -8.19 31.16
CA ASN A 68 -14.31 -8.15 32.04
C ASN A 68 -13.81 -6.71 32.23
N LEU A 69 -13.37 -6.40 33.43
CA LEU A 69 -12.53 -5.27 33.79
C LEU A 69 -11.08 -5.65 33.49
N TYR A 70 -10.40 -4.86 32.66
CA TYR A 70 -8.97 -4.99 32.42
C TYR A 70 -8.22 -3.99 33.30
N LEU A 71 -7.23 -4.49 34.03
CA LEU A 71 -6.31 -3.66 34.79
C LEU A 71 -4.90 -3.85 34.24
N ALA A 72 -4.28 -2.74 33.88
CA ALA A 72 -2.94 -2.68 33.30
C ALA A 72 -2.01 -1.94 34.26
N PHE A 73 -0.90 -2.59 34.62
CA PHE A 73 0.13 -2.10 35.51
C PHE A 73 1.39 -1.81 34.69
N GLU A 74 1.88 -0.58 34.79
CA GLU A 74 3.19 -0.21 34.29
C GLU A 74 4.16 -0.12 35.45
N PHE A 75 5.31 -0.76 35.31
CA PHE A 75 6.35 -0.77 36.34
C PHE A 75 7.51 0.11 35.91
N ARG A 76 8.15 0.78 36.87
CA ARG A 76 9.35 1.59 36.60
C ARG A 76 10.50 0.77 35.96
N SER A 77 10.52 -0.54 36.20
CA SER A 77 11.45 -1.51 35.61
C SER A 77 10.84 -2.91 35.61
N ASN A 78 11.50 -3.88 34.97
CA ASN A 78 11.03 -5.26 34.87
C ASN A 78 10.61 -5.89 36.22
N PHE A 79 9.30 -6.00 36.45
CA PHE A 79 8.64 -6.76 37.51
C PHE A 79 9.05 -8.23 37.47
N ARG A 80 9.84 -8.61 38.47
CA ARG A 80 10.18 -10.01 38.70
C ARG A 80 9.19 -10.60 39.70
N PRO A 81 8.43 -11.65 39.38
CA PRO A 81 7.43 -12.20 40.29
C PRO A 81 8.05 -12.92 41.50
N SER A 82 9.31 -13.35 41.41
CA SER A 82 10.05 -13.94 42.54
C SER A 82 11.48 -13.40 42.62
N VAL A 83 11.92 -13.01 43.81
CA VAL A 83 13.31 -12.60 44.08
C VAL A 83 13.79 -13.25 45.38
N PHE A 84 14.94 -13.93 45.30
CA PHE A 84 15.51 -14.71 46.41
C PHE A 84 14.56 -15.78 47.00
N GLY A 85 13.60 -16.29 46.22
CA GLY A 85 12.63 -17.29 46.67
C GLY A 85 11.49 -16.72 47.51
N ILE A 86 11.31 -15.39 47.46
CA ILE A 86 10.17 -14.67 48.00
C ILE A 86 9.29 -14.29 46.82
N ASP A 87 8.03 -14.70 46.89
CA ASP A 87 7.00 -14.37 45.91
C ASP A 87 6.49 -12.95 46.18
N ILE A 88 6.29 -12.20 45.11
CA ILE A 88 5.88 -10.80 45.17
C ILE A 88 4.58 -10.66 44.41
N ASP A 89 3.57 -10.23 45.16
CA ASP A 89 2.19 -10.20 44.71
C ASP A 89 1.73 -8.76 44.59
N VAL A 90 0.88 -8.50 43.59
CA VAL A 90 0.17 -7.22 43.45
C VAL A 90 -1.25 -7.40 43.97
N TYR A 91 -1.59 -6.72 45.05
CA TYR A 91 -2.95 -6.63 45.56
C TYR A 91 -3.62 -5.38 44.99
N VAL A 92 -4.82 -5.53 44.46
CA VAL A 92 -5.68 -4.44 44.01
C VAL A 92 -6.94 -4.46 44.84
N SER A 93 -7.23 -3.34 45.48
CA SER A 93 -8.43 -3.14 46.27
C SER A 93 -9.39 -2.23 45.53
N LEU A 94 -10.63 -2.68 45.39
CA LEU A 94 -11.73 -1.94 44.78
C LEU A 94 -12.68 -1.47 45.89
N ASP A 95 -12.76 -0.16 46.09
CA ASP A 95 -13.76 0.50 46.94
C ASP A 95 -15.07 0.60 46.14
N ILE A 96 -15.97 -0.36 46.33
CA ILE A 96 -17.17 -0.49 45.50
C ILE A 96 -18.31 0.40 46.00
N ASP A 97 -18.36 0.67 47.31
CA ASP A 97 -19.42 1.52 47.88
C ASP A 97 -19.04 3.01 47.91
N GLY A 98 -17.79 3.33 47.57
CA GLY A 98 -17.28 4.69 47.38
C GLY A 98 -17.16 5.45 48.70
N ASP A 99 -17.06 4.73 49.83
CA ASP A 99 -16.99 5.35 51.15
C ASP A 99 -15.57 5.85 51.51
N GLY A 100 -14.58 5.53 50.65
CA GLY A 100 -13.19 5.87 50.87
C GLY A 100 -12.60 5.08 52.03
N GLN A 101 -12.92 3.79 52.13
CA GLN A 101 -12.22 2.83 52.98
C GLN A 101 -12.08 1.51 52.20
N ILE A 102 -10.98 0.79 52.42
CA ILE A 102 -10.83 -0.58 51.90
C ILE A 102 -11.13 -1.59 53.02
N GLY A 103 -11.91 -2.62 52.70
CA GLY A 103 -12.13 -3.79 53.56
C GLY A 103 -13.54 -3.90 54.12
N GLY A 104 -14.47 -3.09 53.63
CA GLY A 104 -15.90 -3.26 53.84
C GLY A 104 -16.44 -4.53 53.19
N PRO A 105 -17.65 -4.99 53.57
CA PRO A 105 -18.26 -6.19 53.00
C PRO A 105 -18.63 -6.05 51.51
N LEU A 106 -18.61 -4.83 50.96
CA LEU A 106 -18.87 -4.56 49.55
C LEU A 106 -17.61 -4.48 48.71
N ASP A 107 -16.43 -4.26 49.31
CA ASP A 107 -15.16 -4.11 48.61
C ASP A 107 -14.63 -5.43 48.06
N ARG A 108 -13.75 -5.34 47.07
CA ARG A 108 -13.08 -6.51 46.50
C ARG A 108 -11.59 -6.33 46.54
N VAL A 109 -10.89 -7.39 46.93
CA VAL A 109 -9.43 -7.48 46.81
C VAL A 109 -9.12 -8.54 45.77
N ILE A 110 -8.32 -8.15 44.79
CA ILE A 110 -7.77 -9.01 43.75
C ILE A 110 -6.28 -9.14 44.01
N GLU A 111 -5.78 -10.35 44.02
CA GLU A 111 -4.37 -10.66 44.13
C GLU A 111 -3.87 -11.15 42.77
N VAL A 112 -2.75 -10.60 42.30
CA VAL A 112 -2.09 -11.00 41.06
C VAL A 112 -0.73 -11.57 41.39
N THR A 113 -0.56 -12.86 41.09
CA THR A 113 0.66 -13.65 41.38
C THR A 113 1.28 -14.21 40.09
N GLU A 114 2.35 -15.01 40.19
CA GLU A 114 3.03 -15.63 39.03
C GLU A 114 2.10 -16.61 38.28
N GLY A 115 1.30 -16.06 37.36
CA GLY A 115 0.45 -16.82 36.45
C GLY A 115 -1.01 -16.98 36.88
N THR A 116 -1.43 -16.39 38.01
CA THR A 116 -2.83 -16.45 38.46
C THR A 116 -3.34 -15.11 38.99
N VAL A 117 -4.65 -14.91 38.83
CA VAL A 117 -5.39 -13.76 39.37
C VAL A 117 -6.45 -14.31 40.31
N THR A 118 -6.31 -14.04 41.62
CA THR A 118 -7.12 -14.60 42.70
C THR A 118 -7.91 -13.53 43.46
N ASP A 119 -8.99 -13.92 44.15
CA ASP A 119 -9.65 -13.04 45.12
C ASP A 119 -8.98 -13.14 46.50
N GLY A 120 -9.41 -12.32 47.46
CA GLY A 120 -8.92 -12.34 48.84
C GLY A 120 -9.13 -13.66 49.61
N ASP A 121 -9.88 -14.62 49.05
CA ASP A 121 -10.05 -15.98 49.57
C ASP A 121 -9.18 -17.02 48.82
N GLY A 122 -8.40 -16.59 47.81
CA GLY A 122 -7.50 -17.42 47.01
C GLY A 122 -8.16 -18.17 45.85
N ASN A 123 -9.40 -17.85 45.48
CA ASN A 123 -10.06 -18.45 44.31
C ASN A 123 -9.60 -17.75 43.03
N VAL A 124 -9.38 -18.48 41.94
CA VAL A 124 -9.02 -17.87 40.65
C VAL A 124 -10.22 -17.12 40.07
N VAL A 125 -10.07 -15.82 39.89
CA VAL A 125 -11.13 -14.88 39.47
C VAL A 125 -10.84 -14.18 38.16
N GLY A 126 -9.65 -14.32 37.59
CA GLY A 126 -9.27 -13.67 36.33
C GLY A 126 -8.15 -14.40 35.58
N SER A 127 -7.65 -13.76 34.53
CA SER A 127 -6.50 -14.24 33.74
C SER A 127 -5.52 -13.13 33.44
N ILE A 128 -4.24 -13.48 33.28
CA ILE A 128 -3.20 -12.56 32.80
C ILE A 128 -3.20 -12.61 31.27
N GLY A 129 -3.27 -11.45 30.61
CA GLY A 129 -3.35 -11.35 29.16
C GLY A 129 -2.05 -11.76 28.46
N ALA A 130 -2.15 -12.47 27.32
CA ALA A 130 -0.99 -12.93 26.56
C ALA A 130 -0.24 -11.82 25.79
N MET A 131 -0.79 -10.61 25.72
CA MET A 131 -0.26 -9.53 24.87
C MET A 131 0.73 -8.59 25.57
N ALA A 132 0.91 -8.68 26.88
CA ALA A 132 1.70 -7.69 27.58
C ALA A 132 2.20 -8.19 28.95
N TYR A 133 2.87 -9.34 28.97
CA TYR A 133 3.71 -9.75 30.09
C TYR A 133 5.15 -9.81 29.60
N ASP A 134 5.83 -8.68 29.64
CA ASP A 134 7.26 -8.56 29.31
C ASP A 134 8.09 -8.14 30.52
N HIS A 135 7.49 -8.23 31.72
CA HIS A 135 7.98 -7.78 33.01
C HIS A 135 7.95 -6.25 33.19
N GLU A 136 8.03 -5.41 32.16
CA GLU A 136 7.87 -3.95 32.31
C GLU A 136 6.40 -3.51 32.37
N PHE A 137 5.53 -4.31 31.78
CA PHE A 137 4.08 -4.12 31.82
C PHE A 137 3.36 -5.44 32.13
N MET A 138 2.22 -5.34 32.81
CA MET A 138 1.35 -6.47 33.15
C MET A 138 -0.12 -6.09 32.97
N GLU A 139 -0.90 -6.90 32.27
CA GLU A 139 -2.34 -6.72 32.13
C GLU A 139 -3.12 -7.93 32.64
N VAL A 140 -4.15 -7.68 33.43
CA VAL A 140 -5.05 -8.70 33.98
C VAL A 140 -6.49 -8.43 33.57
N SER A 141 -7.26 -9.50 33.34
CA SER A 141 -8.67 -9.45 32.95
C SER A 141 -9.52 -10.15 34.02
N ILE A 142 -10.51 -9.45 34.57
CA ILE A 142 -11.37 -9.96 35.64
C ILE A 142 -12.84 -9.76 35.25
N PRO A 143 -13.69 -10.79 35.21
CA PRO A 143 -15.11 -10.63 34.93
C PRO A 143 -15.80 -9.72 35.96
N TYR A 144 -16.53 -8.70 35.48
CA TYR A 144 -17.29 -7.76 36.33
C TYR A 144 -18.21 -8.50 37.31
N ALA A 145 -18.84 -9.58 36.85
CA ALA A 145 -19.72 -10.41 37.66
C ALA A 145 -19.04 -11.04 38.89
N VAL A 146 -17.74 -11.32 38.80
CA VAL A 146 -16.97 -11.87 39.92
C VAL A 146 -16.67 -10.80 40.96
N LEU A 147 -16.56 -9.55 40.53
CA LEU A 147 -16.41 -8.39 41.41
C LEU A 147 -17.75 -7.92 42.01
N GLY A 148 -18.88 -8.47 41.57
CA GLY A 148 -20.21 -7.99 41.95
C GLY A 148 -20.56 -6.64 41.30
N LEU A 149 -19.86 -6.30 40.22
CA LEU A 149 -20.03 -5.08 39.44
C LEU A 149 -20.88 -5.35 38.19
N SER A 150 -21.62 -4.35 37.74
CA SER A 150 -22.40 -4.29 36.51
C SER A 150 -21.75 -3.36 35.47
N HIS A 151 -21.08 -3.97 34.49
CA HIS A 151 -20.43 -3.28 33.37
C HIS A 151 -21.22 -2.06 32.85
N GLY A 152 -20.55 -0.91 32.78
CA GLY A 152 -21.11 0.34 32.24
C GLY A 152 -22.00 1.14 33.19
N SER A 153 -22.06 0.79 34.49
CA SER A 153 -22.94 1.49 35.44
C SER A 153 -22.39 1.65 36.85
N ASP A 154 -21.32 0.94 37.22
CA ASP A 154 -20.71 1.10 38.53
C ASP A 154 -19.65 2.19 38.51
N VAL A 155 -19.52 2.84 39.66
CA VAL A 155 -18.43 3.74 39.99
C VAL A 155 -17.75 3.16 41.22
N PHE A 156 -16.45 2.92 41.14
CA PHE A 156 -15.68 2.35 42.24
C PHE A 156 -14.26 2.96 42.26
N GLY A 157 -13.68 3.05 43.45
CA GLY A 157 -12.29 3.47 43.62
C GLY A 157 -11.33 2.29 43.42
N ILE A 158 -10.08 2.58 43.04
CA ILE A 158 -9.03 1.57 42.87
C ILE A 158 -7.81 1.98 43.69
N ALA A 159 -7.32 1.07 44.53
CA ALA A 159 -6.05 1.16 45.24
C ALA A 159 -5.21 -0.09 44.93
N ALA A 160 -3.88 0.00 45.00
CA ALA A 160 -3.03 -1.17 44.82
C ALA A 160 -1.79 -1.14 45.72
N THR A 161 -1.38 -2.33 46.13
CA THR A 161 -0.23 -2.56 47.01
C THR A 161 0.60 -3.70 46.46
N THR A 162 1.93 -3.58 46.51
CA THR A 162 2.80 -4.74 46.28
C THR A 162 3.33 -5.26 47.62
N VAL A 163 3.25 -6.58 47.83
CA VAL A 163 3.71 -7.23 49.07
C VAL A 163 4.68 -8.34 48.70
N GLY A 164 5.73 -8.49 49.50
CA GLY A 164 6.69 -9.58 49.33
C GLY A 164 7.48 -9.92 50.58
N VAL A 165 7.90 -8.92 51.37
CA VAL A 165 8.67 -9.17 52.60
C VAL A 165 7.76 -8.89 53.80
N PRO A 166 7.64 -9.81 54.79
CA PRO A 166 6.79 -9.57 55.95
C PRO A 166 7.12 -8.26 56.66
N GLY A 167 6.18 -7.29 56.63
CA GLY A 167 6.32 -5.98 57.24
C GLY A 167 6.91 -4.87 56.36
N LEU A 168 7.08 -5.10 55.05
CA LEU A 168 7.38 -4.09 54.05
C LEU A 168 6.30 -4.14 52.96
N ASP A 169 5.34 -3.22 53.07
CA ASP A 169 4.28 -3.06 52.09
C ASP A 169 4.49 -1.74 51.35
N ASP A 170 4.47 -1.83 50.02
CA ASP A 170 4.55 -0.70 49.12
C ASP A 170 3.11 -0.33 48.75
N GLN A 171 2.52 0.57 49.54
CA GLN A 171 1.08 0.88 49.54
C GLN A 171 0.78 2.15 48.75
N SER A 172 -0.15 2.09 47.77
CA SER A 172 -0.76 3.32 47.24
C SER A 172 -1.46 4.09 48.37
N PRO A 173 -1.70 5.41 48.24
CA PRO A 173 -2.52 6.13 49.21
C PRO A 173 -3.83 5.38 49.50
N GLU A 174 -4.21 5.29 50.78
CA GLU A 174 -5.52 4.78 51.18
C GLU A 174 -6.60 5.63 50.48
N PRO A 175 -7.62 5.01 49.86
CA PRO A 175 -8.71 5.79 49.27
C PRO A 175 -9.40 6.57 50.39
N GLY A 176 -9.54 7.91 50.25
CA GLY A 176 -10.27 8.81 51.17
C GLY A 176 -9.48 9.30 52.40
N THR A 177 -9.02 10.56 52.46
CA THR A 177 -9.89 11.73 52.71
C THR A 177 -9.60 12.90 51.75
N GLY A 178 -10.20 12.88 50.56
CA GLY A 178 -10.63 14.10 49.86
C GLY A 178 -9.57 15.08 49.31
N GLN A 179 -8.29 14.73 49.24
CA GLN A 179 -7.29 15.48 48.46
C GLN A 179 -6.33 14.63 47.61
N ASP A 180 -6.28 13.31 47.79
CA ASP A 180 -5.40 12.42 47.01
C ASP A 180 -6.24 11.40 46.21
N GLY A 181 -6.26 11.58 44.88
CA GLY A 181 -6.56 10.56 43.86
C GLY A 181 -7.84 9.73 43.99
N PHE A 182 -8.97 10.24 43.50
CA PHE A 182 -10.03 9.36 42.98
C PHE A 182 -9.71 8.97 41.53
N ILE A 183 -9.81 7.67 41.18
CA ILE A 183 -10.18 7.24 39.83
C ILE A 183 -11.68 6.94 39.89
N VAL A 184 -12.50 7.85 39.38
CA VAL A 184 -13.94 7.60 39.16
C VAL A 184 -14.07 6.96 37.77
N TYR A 185 -14.16 5.63 37.72
CA TYR A 185 -14.50 4.92 36.48
C TYR A 185 -16.01 4.82 36.35
N ASP A 186 -16.65 5.56 35.43
CA ASP A 186 -18.12 5.55 35.26
C ASP A 186 -18.63 4.54 34.22
N GLY A 187 -17.73 3.78 33.59
CA GLY A 187 -18.04 2.76 32.59
C GLY A 187 -18.70 3.27 31.30
N THR A 188 -18.79 4.58 31.05
CA THR A 188 -19.59 5.14 29.95
C THR A 188 -18.87 6.10 28.99
N GLN A 189 -17.55 6.31 29.07
CA GLN A 189 -16.92 7.38 28.28
C GLN A 189 -16.15 6.91 27.02
N GLU A 190 -16.33 7.75 25.99
CA GLU A 190 -15.70 7.99 24.69
C GLU A 190 -15.82 7.09 23.45
N PRO A 191 -15.85 7.71 22.25
CA PRO A 191 -16.55 7.27 21.04
C PRO A 191 -15.67 6.43 20.09
N GLU A 192 -16.31 5.73 19.15
CA GLU A 192 -15.67 4.82 18.18
C GLU A 192 -14.45 5.41 17.42
N PRO A 193 -13.45 4.58 17.05
CA PRO A 193 -12.31 4.99 16.23
C PRO A 193 -12.75 5.49 14.84
N ARG A 194 -12.09 6.53 14.35
CA ARG A 194 -12.55 7.30 13.18
C ARG A 194 -12.13 6.70 11.84
N ALA A 195 -13.07 6.66 10.91
CA ALA A 195 -12.90 6.03 9.61
C ALA A 195 -12.13 6.86 8.58
N VAL A 196 -12.08 8.19 8.73
CA VAL A 196 -11.29 9.03 7.82
C VAL A 196 -10.39 9.97 8.61
N LEU A 197 -9.11 9.98 8.25
CA LEU A 197 -8.21 11.07 8.58
C LEU A 197 -8.32 12.09 7.46
N LEU A 198 -8.96 13.23 7.71
CA LEU A 198 -9.13 14.28 6.71
C LEU A 198 -7.89 15.18 6.70
N ALA A 199 -7.19 15.25 5.57
CA ALA A 199 -5.97 16.05 5.40
C ALA A 199 -6.26 17.52 5.07
N ASP A 200 -7.30 17.79 4.28
CA ASP A 200 -7.71 19.15 3.91
C ASP A 200 -9.20 19.17 3.57
N LEU A 201 -9.86 20.30 3.77
CA LEU A 201 -11.22 20.56 3.29
C LEU A 201 -11.37 22.06 3.04
N VAL A 202 -11.65 22.42 1.80
CA VAL A 202 -11.79 23.82 1.36
C VAL A 202 -12.99 23.99 0.44
N ALA A 203 -13.61 25.16 0.49
CA ALA A 203 -14.67 25.56 -0.43
C ALA A 203 -14.29 26.87 -1.13
N ARG A 204 -14.25 26.87 -2.47
CA ARG A 204 -13.87 28.05 -3.28
C ARG A 204 -14.99 28.45 -4.22
N SER A 205 -15.44 29.70 -4.12
CA SER A 205 -16.49 30.25 -4.99
C SER A 205 -15.93 30.76 -6.32
N GLY A 206 -16.66 30.48 -7.41
CA GLY A 206 -16.31 30.87 -8.77
C GLY A 206 -17.53 31.29 -9.60
N PRO A 207 -17.35 31.65 -10.89
CA PRO A 207 -18.41 32.28 -11.69
C PRO A 207 -19.65 31.42 -11.95
N ARG A 208 -19.59 30.10 -11.68
CA ARG A 208 -20.66 29.13 -11.98
C ARG A 208 -21.09 28.29 -10.77
N GLY A 209 -20.61 28.60 -9.57
CA GLY A 209 -20.86 27.79 -8.37
C GLY A 209 -19.68 27.75 -7.41
N VAL A 210 -19.69 26.79 -6.48
CA VAL A 210 -18.62 26.55 -5.51
C VAL A 210 -17.99 25.19 -5.78
N MET A 211 -16.66 25.14 -5.76
CA MET A 211 -15.91 23.88 -5.72
C MET A 211 -15.58 23.55 -4.27
N VAL A 212 -16.03 22.39 -3.79
CA VAL A 212 -15.62 21.82 -2.51
C VAL A 212 -14.55 20.77 -2.79
N GLU A 213 -13.38 20.93 -2.21
CA GLU A 213 -12.24 20.04 -2.39
C GLU A 213 -11.82 19.54 -1.01
N TRP A 214 -11.51 18.26 -0.91
CA TRP A 214 -10.93 17.71 0.30
C TRP A 214 -9.88 16.68 -0.04
N ALA A 215 -8.88 16.60 0.81
CA ALA A 215 -7.89 15.55 0.79
C ALA A 215 -8.14 14.66 2.00
N THR A 216 -8.11 13.35 1.81
CA THR A 216 -7.92 12.43 2.93
C THR A 216 -6.43 12.20 3.11
N GLY A 217 -6.01 11.97 4.34
CA GLY A 217 -4.69 11.46 4.68
C GLY A 217 -4.70 9.93 4.75
N SER A 218 -5.71 9.36 5.39
CA SER A 218 -5.96 7.93 5.37
C SER A 218 -7.45 7.67 5.47
N GLU A 219 -7.82 6.51 5.00
CA GLU A 219 -9.18 5.99 4.98
C GLU A 219 -9.09 4.60 5.60
N ARG A 220 -9.84 4.37 6.67
CA ARG A 220 -9.94 3.09 7.37
C ARG A 220 -11.40 2.72 7.41
N ASP A 221 -11.73 1.63 6.74
CA ASP A 221 -13.11 1.20 6.53
C ASP A 221 -13.98 2.32 5.97
N ASN A 222 -13.39 3.33 5.29
CA ASN A 222 -14.16 4.45 4.76
C ASN A 222 -14.88 4.02 3.50
N LEU A 223 -16.17 3.97 3.64
CA LEU A 223 -17.10 3.78 2.57
C LEU A 223 -17.01 4.97 1.60
N GLY A 224 -17.11 6.20 2.12
CA GLY A 224 -17.02 7.40 1.31
C GLY A 224 -17.79 8.58 1.87
N PHE A 225 -18.01 9.59 1.03
CA PHE A 225 -18.29 10.96 1.48
C PHE A 225 -19.62 11.52 0.99
N GLN A 226 -20.39 12.13 1.88
CA GLN A 226 -21.47 13.05 1.51
C GLN A 226 -21.01 14.50 1.64
N VAL A 227 -21.37 15.33 0.66
CA VAL A 227 -21.15 16.78 0.74
C VAL A 227 -22.48 17.44 1.06
N LEU A 228 -22.51 18.24 2.12
CA LEU A 228 -23.69 18.95 2.58
C LEU A 228 -23.46 20.45 2.49
N ARG A 229 -24.46 21.22 2.05
CA ARG A 229 -24.47 22.69 2.09
C ARG A 229 -25.52 23.16 3.09
N ARG A 230 -25.18 24.18 3.87
CA ARG A 230 -26.12 24.80 4.80
C ARG A 230 -27.25 25.51 4.03
N SER A 231 -28.49 25.21 4.39
CA SER A 231 -29.70 25.85 3.86
C SER A 231 -30.60 26.24 5.02
N GLY A 232 -30.45 27.48 5.50
CA GLY A 232 -31.13 27.95 6.72
C GLY A 232 -30.58 27.24 7.97
N GLN A 233 -31.46 26.56 8.70
CA GLN A 233 -31.10 25.76 9.89
C GLN A 233 -30.77 24.29 9.58
N HIS A 234 -30.94 23.84 8.33
CA HIS A 234 -30.73 22.45 7.95
C HIS A 234 -29.54 22.28 6.99
N TRP A 235 -29.00 21.07 6.93
CA TRP A 235 -27.97 20.67 5.98
C TRP A 235 -28.62 19.98 4.78
N LEU A 236 -28.44 20.54 3.59
CA LEU A 236 -28.88 19.96 2.33
C LEU A 236 -27.78 19.03 1.81
N VAL A 237 -28.05 17.74 1.71
CA VAL A 237 -27.15 16.79 1.06
C VAL A 237 -27.11 17.09 -0.44
N LEU A 238 -25.93 17.46 -0.94
CA LEU A 238 -25.71 17.84 -2.35
C LEU A 238 -25.35 16.65 -3.23
N THR A 239 -24.74 15.63 -2.61
CA THR A 239 -24.37 14.37 -3.26
C THR A 239 -25.55 13.39 -3.17
N PRO A 240 -26.33 13.16 -4.24
CA PRO A 240 -27.48 12.24 -4.21
C PRO A 240 -27.07 10.79 -3.90
N ARG A 241 -25.79 10.45 -4.11
CA ARG A 241 -25.12 9.26 -3.61
C ARG A 241 -23.77 9.68 -3.02
N PRO A 242 -23.31 9.06 -1.93
CA PRO A 242 -21.96 9.27 -1.42
C PRO A 242 -20.88 9.08 -2.51
N LEU A 243 -19.81 9.86 -2.45
CA LEU A 243 -18.64 9.76 -3.32
C LEU A 243 -17.70 8.68 -2.76
N ALA A 244 -17.35 7.70 -3.59
CA ALA A 244 -16.61 6.51 -3.16
C ALA A 244 -15.28 6.86 -2.52
N GLY A 245 -15.12 6.42 -1.27
CA GLY A 245 -13.86 6.39 -0.57
C GLY A 245 -12.93 5.33 -1.16
N LEU A 246 -11.80 5.14 -0.51
CA LEU A 246 -10.81 4.13 -0.82
C LEU A 246 -10.93 2.86 0.05
N GLY A 247 -11.88 2.83 0.98
CA GLY A 247 -11.97 1.78 1.99
C GLY A 247 -10.97 1.90 3.11
N SER A 248 -10.27 0.81 3.36
CA SER A 248 -9.03 0.79 4.12
C SER A 248 -7.88 1.05 3.18
N SER A 249 -7.73 2.33 2.84
CA SER A 249 -6.53 2.83 2.20
C SER A 249 -5.80 3.75 3.15
N PRO A 250 -4.63 3.32 3.63
CA PRO A 250 -3.83 4.17 4.47
C PRO A 250 -3.09 5.25 3.63
N LEU A 251 -3.24 5.21 2.31
CA LEU A 251 -2.97 6.30 1.39
C LEU A 251 -4.25 7.10 1.20
N GLY A 252 -4.23 8.39 1.49
CA GLY A 252 -5.35 9.28 1.22
C GLY A 252 -5.50 9.64 -0.27
N ARG A 253 -6.59 10.34 -0.59
CA ARG A 253 -6.94 10.76 -1.95
C ARG A 253 -7.52 12.18 -1.94
N ASN A 254 -7.30 12.87 -3.04
CA ASN A 254 -7.95 14.13 -3.32
C ASN A 254 -9.31 13.90 -3.97
N TYR A 255 -10.32 14.52 -3.40
CA TYR A 255 -11.69 14.51 -3.84
C TYR A 255 -12.15 15.93 -4.16
N ARG A 256 -13.13 16.02 -5.06
CA ARG A 256 -13.75 17.29 -5.42
C ARG A 256 -15.21 17.10 -5.76
N PHE A 257 -16.02 18.06 -5.36
CA PHE A 257 -17.43 18.14 -5.68
C PHE A 257 -17.79 19.57 -6.10
N PHE A 258 -18.48 19.70 -7.23
CA PHE A 258 -18.89 21.00 -7.74
C PHE A 258 -20.38 21.25 -7.45
N ASP A 259 -20.66 22.26 -6.64
CA ASP A 259 -21.99 22.74 -6.37
C ASP A 259 -22.34 23.94 -7.26
N ALA A 260 -23.12 23.67 -8.31
CA ALA A 260 -23.58 24.70 -9.25
C ALA A 260 -24.51 25.75 -8.61
N GLY A 261 -25.13 25.45 -7.45
CA GLY A 261 -26.01 26.37 -6.74
C GLY A 261 -25.30 27.22 -5.68
N GLY A 262 -24.03 26.90 -5.38
CA GLY A 262 -23.27 27.52 -4.30
C GLY A 262 -22.81 28.95 -4.59
N ARG A 263 -22.68 29.75 -3.54
CA ARG A 263 -22.22 31.15 -3.57
C ARG A 263 -21.11 31.39 -2.55
N ALA A 264 -20.38 32.49 -2.72
CA ALA A 264 -19.44 32.96 -1.70
C ALA A 264 -20.17 33.15 -0.36
N GLY A 265 -19.58 32.65 0.72
CA GLY A 265 -20.14 32.66 2.07
C GLY A 265 -21.03 31.46 2.43
N ASP A 266 -21.37 30.59 1.47
CA ASP A 266 -22.10 29.35 1.78
C ASP A 266 -21.22 28.40 2.62
N ALA A 267 -21.83 27.73 3.60
CA ALA A 267 -21.14 26.78 4.47
C ALA A 267 -21.33 25.33 4.00
N TYR A 268 -20.26 24.55 4.02
CA TYR A 268 -20.23 23.15 3.61
C TYR A 268 -19.73 22.25 4.72
N LEU A 269 -20.37 21.09 4.88
CA LEU A 269 -19.89 19.97 5.68
C LEU A 269 -19.55 18.81 4.75
N LEU A 270 -18.57 18.03 5.18
CA LEU A 270 -18.26 16.72 4.63
C LEU A 270 -18.66 15.66 5.65
N GLU A 271 -19.37 14.61 5.26
CA GLU A 271 -19.70 13.47 6.11
C GLU A 271 -19.06 12.21 5.53
N ALA A 272 -18.07 11.65 6.21
CA ALA A 272 -17.53 10.31 5.94
C ALA A 272 -18.41 9.24 6.58
N ARG A 273 -18.43 8.05 5.97
CA ARG A 273 -19.18 6.88 6.45
C ARG A 273 -18.26 5.68 6.52
N ASP A 274 -18.51 4.78 7.47
CA ASP A 274 -17.64 3.64 7.71
C ASP A 274 -18.29 2.28 7.56
N GLY A 275 -17.44 1.24 7.55
CA GLY A 275 -17.71 -0.19 7.52
C GLY A 275 -18.69 -0.75 8.57
N ARG A 276 -19.19 0.08 9.49
CA ARG A 276 -20.13 -0.29 10.55
C ARG A 276 -21.36 0.64 10.60
N GLY A 277 -21.41 1.65 9.74
CA GLY A 277 -22.51 2.61 9.62
C GLY A 277 -22.31 3.87 10.43
N GLY A 278 -21.14 4.00 11.09
CA GLY A 278 -20.69 5.20 11.75
C GLY A 278 -20.55 6.36 10.76
N ARG A 279 -20.79 7.57 11.27
CA ARG A 279 -20.73 8.81 10.49
C ARG A 279 -19.79 9.77 11.16
N GLN A 280 -18.94 10.38 10.35
CA GLN A 280 -17.98 11.35 10.83
C GLN A 280 -18.07 12.62 10.00
N GLN A 281 -18.33 13.76 10.65
CA GLN A 281 -18.49 15.04 9.97
C GLN A 281 -17.22 15.90 10.09
N TYR A 282 -16.92 16.66 9.03
CA TYR A 282 -15.81 17.60 8.93
C TYR A 282 -16.27 18.94 8.39
N GLY A 283 -15.73 20.01 8.97
CA GLY A 283 -16.15 21.39 8.73
C GLY A 283 -17.02 21.93 9.88
N PRO A 284 -17.82 22.98 9.66
CA PRO A 284 -18.10 23.56 8.35
C PRO A 284 -16.95 24.40 7.79
N VAL A 285 -16.80 24.40 6.47
CA VAL A 285 -15.93 25.33 5.73
C VAL A 285 -16.78 26.32 4.94
N PHE A 286 -16.35 27.56 4.89
CA PHE A 286 -17.08 28.63 4.20
C PHE A 286 -16.50 28.85 2.81
N ALA A 287 -17.36 29.05 1.82
CA ALA A 287 -16.96 29.30 0.46
C ALA A 287 -16.29 30.68 0.34
N GLU A 288 -14.96 30.70 0.22
CA GLU A 288 -14.21 31.94 0.08
C GLU A 288 -14.20 32.42 -1.39
N PRO A 289 -14.14 33.75 -1.63
CA PRO A 289 -13.86 34.29 -2.95
C PRO A 289 -12.47 33.85 -3.41
N GLY A 290 -12.38 33.15 -4.54
CA GLY A 290 -11.07 32.72 -5.05
C GLY A 290 -10.16 33.90 -5.39
N LEU A 291 -9.11 34.13 -4.59
CA LEU A 291 -7.97 34.95 -4.99
C LEU A 291 -7.15 34.18 -6.02
N ALA A 292 -7.28 34.60 -7.28
CA ALA A 292 -6.65 34.04 -8.49
C ALA A 292 -7.03 32.58 -8.81
N PRO A 293 -7.25 32.24 -10.10
CA PRO A 293 -7.45 30.85 -10.48
C PRO A 293 -6.17 30.06 -10.15
N LEU A 294 -6.32 28.95 -9.41
CA LEU A 294 -5.41 27.83 -9.58
C LEU A 294 -5.27 27.60 -11.09
N PRO A 295 -4.05 27.46 -11.64
CA PRO A 295 -3.89 27.27 -13.07
C PRO A 295 -4.79 26.12 -13.48
N ALA A 296 -5.66 26.38 -14.46
CA ALA A 296 -6.57 25.37 -14.97
C ALA A 296 -5.75 24.13 -15.32
N ILE A 297 -6.00 23.01 -14.64
CA ILE A 297 -5.70 21.71 -15.22
C ILE A 297 -6.55 21.69 -16.49
N ARG A 298 -5.90 21.91 -17.63
CA ARG A 298 -6.53 21.85 -18.95
C ARG A 298 -7.38 20.58 -18.96
N PRO A 299 -8.63 20.61 -19.45
CA PRO A 299 -9.33 19.38 -19.77
C PRO A 299 -8.36 18.59 -20.66
N ARG A 300 -7.89 17.47 -20.12
CA ARG A 300 -6.97 16.62 -20.85
C ARG A 300 -7.73 16.20 -22.12
N PRO A 301 -7.17 16.38 -23.33
CA PRO A 301 -7.73 15.76 -24.52
C PRO A 301 -7.95 14.28 -24.20
N SER A 302 -8.94 13.63 -24.81
CA SER A 302 -9.11 12.18 -24.70
C SER A 302 -7.79 11.50 -25.00
N PHE A 303 -7.09 11.09 -23.94
CA PHE A 303 -5.82 10.40 -24.07
C PHE A 303 -6.17 8.96 -24.38
N SER A 304 -5.97 8.59 -25.64
CA SER A 304 -5.58 7.23 -25.96
C SER A 304 -4.40 6.87 -25.05
N ARG A 305 -4.37 5.61 -24.57
CA ARG A 305 -3.28 5.01 -23.77
C ARG A 305 -1.97 5.76 -24.01
N PRO A 306 -1.42 6.50 -23.02
CA PRO A 306 -0.05 6.96 -23.13
C PRO A 306 0.81 5.72 -23.02
N ARG A 307 0.98 5.04 -24.16
CA ARG A 307 2.02 4.06 -24.33
C ARG A 307 3.30 4.79 -23.96
N TYR A 308 4.12 4.17 -23.14
CA TYR A 308 5.56 4.36 -23.27
C TYR A 308 5.90 3.89 -24.69
N ARG A 309 5.62 4.73 -25.70
CA ARG A 309 6.47 4.76 -26.86
C ARG A 309 7.81 5.09 -26.23
N HIS A 310 8.68 4.08 -26.15
CA HIS A 310 10.12 4.34 -26.18
C HIS A 310 10.26 5.54 -27.08
N SER A 311 10.65 6.67 -26.49
CA SER A 311 10.89 7.89 -27.25
C SER A 311 11.65 7.42 -28.47
N ALA A 312 11.10 7.69 -29.65
CA ALA A 312 11.77 7.33 -30.88
C ALA A 312 13.13 8.01 -30.76
N ALA A 313 14.15 7.22 -30.37
CA ALA A 313 15.52 7.66 -30.34
C ALA A 313 15.71 8.29 -31.71
N GLY A 314 15.92 9.60 -31.72
CA GLY A 314 15.73 10.41 -32.92
C GLY A 314 16.33 9.70 -34.12
N ARG A 315 15.56 9.62 -35.22
CA ARG A 315 15.92 8.97 -36.50
C ARG A 315 17.36 8.45 -36.48
N PRO A 316 17.60 7.14 -36.31
CA PRO A 316 18.96 6.65 -36.22
C PRO A 316 19.70 7.09 -37.46
N ALA A 317 20.74 7.92 -37.27
CA ALA A 317 21.76 8.07 -38.28
C ALA A 317 22.16 6.63 -38.66
N ALA A 318 22.17 6.33 -39.96
CA ALA A 318 22.32 4.98 -40.51
C ALA A 318 23.72 4.34 -40.26
N ARG A 319 24.30 4.54 -39.07
CA ARG A 319 25.65 4.16 -38.65
C ARG A 319 25.74 3.73 -37.17
N ASP A 320 24.64 3.35 -36.52
CA ASP A 320 24.67 2.87 -35.13
C ASP A 320 25.16 1.40 -35.01
N PRO A 321 26.21 1.10 -34.22
CA PRO A 321 26.69 -0.28 -33.96
C PRO A 321 25.67 -1.23 -33.32
N GLY A 322 24.54 -0.75 -32.77
CA GLY A 322 23.49 -1.60 -32.17
C GLY A 322 22.90 -2.68 -33.11
N TRP A 323 22.84 -2.39 -34.42
CA TRP A 323 22.34 -3.34 -35.44
C TRP A 323 23.17 -4.63 -35.55
N ARG A 324 24.38 -4.69 -34.98
CA ARG A 324 25.16 -5.93 -34.97
C ARG A 324 24.73 -6.92 -33.88
N ARG A 325 24.04 -6.45 -32.83
CA ARG A 325 23.64 -7.27 -31.66
C ARG A 325 22.23 -7.83 -31.74
N GLY A 326 21.41 -7.35 -32.67
CA GLY A 326 20.02 -7.75 -32.83
C GLY A 326 19.05 -6.57 -32.72
N LEU A 327 17.77 -6.87 -32.96
CA LEU A 327 16.66 -5.94 -32.80
C LEU A 327 15.69 -6.50 -31.76
N LYS A 328 15.01 -5.61 -31.06
CA LYS A 328 13.93 -5.89 -30.13
C LYS A 328 12.60 -5.69 -30.85
N LEU A 329 11.78 -6.73 -30.86
CA LEU A 329 10.39 -6.68 -31.32
C LEU A 329 9.46 -6.79 -30.11
N VAL A 330 8.34 -6.06 -30.17
CA VAL A 330 7.31 -6.09 -29.15
C VAL A 330 5.99 -6.48 -29.79
N ALA A 331 5.32 -7.47 -29.19
CA ALA A 331 3.98 -7.91 -29.58
C ALA A 331 3.02 -7.70 -28.40
N GLU A 332 2.03 -6.84 -28.59
CA GLU A 332 1.12 -6.37 -27.52
C GLU A 332 -0.08 -7.29 -27.28
N GLN A 333 -0.37 -8.18 -28.22
CA GLN A 333 -1.54 -9.06 -28.18
C GLN A 333 -1.19 -10.47 -28.64
N PRO A 334 -1.87 -11.51 -28.12
CA PRO A 334 -1.71 -12.86 -28.65
C PRO A 334 -2.17 -12.94 -30.11
N GLY A 335 -1.48 -13.76 -30.90
CA GLY A 335 -1.88 -14.06 -32.28
C GLY A 335 -0.72 -14.23 -33.24
N LEU A 336 -1.05 -14.34 -34.52
CA LEU A 336 -0.10 -14.43 -35.62
C LEU A 336 0.44 -13.04 -35.96
N TYR A 337 1.75 -12.88 -35.97
CA TYR A 337 2.43 -11.65 -36.37
C TYR A 337 3.21 -11.86 -37.64
N ARG A 338 3.20 -10.84 -38.50
CA ARG A 338 4.05 -10.74 -39.66
C ARG A 338 5.38 -10.12 -39.27
N LEU A 339 6.47 -10.75 -39.67
CA LEU A 339 7.81 -10.23 -39.42
C LEU A 339 8.09 -9.05 -40.36
N PRO A 340 8.59 -7.90 -39.84
CA PRO A 340 8.85 -6.74 -40.67
C PRO A 340 9.97 -7.00 -41.69
N LYS A 341 9.83 -6.44 -42.89
CA LYS A 341 10.91 -6.46 -43.89
C LYS A 341 12.01 -5.50 -43.47
N LEU A 342 13.17 -6.03 -43.12
CA LEU A 342 14.31 -5.26 -42.62
C LEU A 342 15.46 -5.17 -43.64
N PRO A 343 16.15 -4.02 -43.74
CA PRO A 343 17.31 -3.87 -44.60
C PRO A 343 18.50 -4.72 -44.11
N GLY A 344 19.27 -5.27 -45.05
CA GLY A 344 20.60 -5.84 -44.76
C GLY A 344 20.70 -7.35 -44.50
N GLY A 345 19.78 -8.18 -45.01
CA GLY A 345 19.89 -9.66 -45.01
C GLY A 345 18.79 -10.37 -44.20
N PRO A 346 18.81 -11.72 -44.11
CA PRO A 346 17.75 -12.48 -43.47
C PRO A 346 17.83 -12.36 -41.94
N TRP A 347 17.03 -11.44 -41.42
CA TRP A 347 16.68 -11.32 -40.01
C TRP A 347 15.61 -12.36 -39.69
N LEU A 348 16.01 -13.63 -39.54
CA LEU A 348 15.06 -14.74 -39.42
C LEU A 348 15.26 -15.57 -38.14
N ARG A 349 16.28 -15.30 -37.32
CA ARG A 349 16.45 -15.97 -36.03
C ARG A 349 15.74 -15.14 -34.97
N LEU A 350 14.58 -15.60 -34.51
CA LEU A 350 13.79 -14.94 -33.47
C LEU A 350 13.90 -15.72 -32.17
N GLU A 351 14.09 -15.04 -31.04
CA GLU A 351 14.20 -15.67 -29.73
C GLU A 351 13.32 -14.98 -28.69
N ARG A 352 12.77 -15.76 -27.76
CA ARG A 352 12.02 -15.31 -26.58
C ARG A 352 12.77 -15.85 -25.36
N ASP A 353 13.35 -14.98 -24.53
CA ASP A 353 14.21 -15.36 -23.40
C ASP A 353 15.34 -16.35 -23.77
N GLY A 354 15.93 -16.18 -24.96
CA GLY A 354 16.96 -17.08 -25.49
C GLY A 354 16.43 -18.42 -26.03
N VAL A 355 15.11 -18.67 -25.97
CA VAL A 355 14.47 -19.83 -26.60
C VAL A 355 14.10 -19.46 -28.04
N PRO A 356 14.53 -20.23 -29.07
CA PRO A 356 14.18 -19.95 -30.44
C PRO A 356 12.66 -20.02 -30.69
N VAL A 357 12.13 -19.03 -31.40
CA VAL A 357 10.73 -18.95 -31.84
C VAL A 357 10.65 -19.39 -33.30
N GLY A 358 9.81 -20.39 -33.58
CA GLY A 358 9.61 -20.94 -34.92
C GLY A 358 8.93 -19.94 -35.86
N LEU A 359 9.41 -19.87 -37.10
CA LEU A 359 8.80 -19.06 -38.16
C LEU A 359 8.08 -19.95 -39.18
N VAL A 360 7.01 -19.43 -39.76
CA VAL A 360 6.29 -20.02 -40.90
C VAL A 360 6.32 -19.07 -42.08
N GLU A 361 6.62 -19.59 -43.26
CA GLU A 361 6.58 -18.84 -44.51
C GLU A 361 5.23 -19.04 -45.20
N SER A 362 4.60 -17.94 -45.60
CA SER A 362 3.38 -17.93 -46.42
C SER A 362 3.35 -16.66 -47.26
N ASP A 363 2.87 -16.74 -48.50
CA ASP A 363 2.76 -15.57 -49.41
C ASP A 363 4.05 -14.73 -49.54
N GLY A 364 5.22 -15.36 -49.43
CA GLY A 364 6.53 -14.70 -49.50
C GLY A 364 6.86 -13.81 -48.28
N ALA A 365 6.15 -13.98 -47.16
CA ALA A 365 6.42 -13.34 -45.88
C ALA A 365 6.64 -14.38 -44.77
N HIS A 366 7.32 -13.98 -43.70
CA HIS A 366 7.55 -14.81 -42.52
C HIS A 366 6.60 -14.38 -41.40
N TYR A 367 6.05 -15.35 -40.70
CA TYR A 367 5.14 -15.13 -39.59
C TYR A 367 5.60 -15.91 -38.35
N PHE A 368 5.22 -15.41 -37.19
CA PHE A 368 5.46 -16.07 -35.90
C PHE A 368 4.25 -15.93 -35.00
N LEU A 369 4.14 -16.81 -34.01
CA LEU A 369 3.11 -16.72 -32.99
C LEU A 369 3.64 -15.92 -31.79
N ALA A 370 2.97 -14.82 -31.48
CA ALA A 370 3.18 -14.12 -30.22
C ALA A 370 2.18 -14.61 -29.18
N ALA A 371 2.65 -14.77 -27.96
CA ALA A 371 1.83 -15.05 -26.80
C ALA A 371 2.37 -14.21 -25.65
N PRO A 372 1.89 -12.96 -25.54
CA PRO A 372 2.26 -12.08 -24.46
C PRO A 372 2.06 -12.76 -23.12
N ARG A 373 3.01 -12.51 -22.22
CA ARG A 373 2.99 -13.04 -20.85
C ARG A 373 2.65 -11.85 -19.96
N PRO A 374 1.37 -11.65 -19.63
CA PRO A 374 1.00 -10.57 -18.76
C PRO A 374 1.69 -10.73 -17.41
N GLY A 375 2.03 -9.60 -16.82
CA GLY A 375 2.69 -9.54 -15.54
C GLY A 375 2.74 -8.09 -15.06
N ARG A 376 3.00 -7.92 -13.76
CA ARG A 376 2.87 -6.63 -13.09
C ARG A 376 3.50 -5.47 -13.85
N HIS A 377 4.69 -5.65 -14.43
CA HIS A 377 5.45 -4.58 -15.10
C HIS A 377 5.42 -4.59 -16.63
N CYS A 378 4.83 -5.61 -17.26
CA CYS A 378 4.81 -5.72 -18.71
C CYS A 378 3.76 -6.72 -19.18
N ASP A 379 2.80 -6.24 -19.97
CA ASP A 379 1.82 -7.09 -20.64
C ASP A 379 2.29 -7.66 -21.97
N ASP A 380 3.32 -7.08 -22.56
CA ASP A 380 3.75 -7.39 -23.92
C ASP A 380 4.66 -8.63 -23.99
N ASP A 381 4.74 -9.24 -25.16
CA ASP A 381 5.80 -10.18 -25.49
C ASP A 381 7.01 -9.45 -26.07
N VAL A 382 8.19 -9.73 -25.56
CA VAL A 382 9.44 -9.12 -26.00
C VAL A 382 10.31 -10.18 -26.66
N LEU A 383 10.74 -9.90 -27.88
CA LEU A 383 11.45 -10.85 -28.73
C LEU A 383 12.76 -10.25 -29.24
N HIS A 384 13.80 -11.07 -29.29
CA HIS A 384 15.11 -10.71 -29.82
C HIS A 384 15.28 -11.27 -31.23
N LEU A 385 15.31 -10.37 -32.21
CA LEU A 385 15.50 -10.68 -33.61
C LEU A 385 16.99 -10.57 -33.99
N LEU A 386 17.53 -11.66 -34.50
CA LEU A 386 18.92 -11.84 -34.87
C LEU A 386 19.05 -12.19 -36.35
N ARG A 387 20.24 -11.94 -36.90
CA ARG A 387 20.61 -12.46 -38.22
C ARG A 387 20.92 -13.94 -38.11
N GLY A 388 20.40 -14.73 -39.04
CA GLY A 388 20.60 -16.17 -39.05
C GLY A 388 19.44 -16.89 -39.72
N ALA A 389 19.53 -18.22 -39.77
CA ALA A 389 18.43 -19.05 -40.25
C ALA A 389 17.31 -19.12 -39.20
N ALA A 390 16.07 -19.20 -39.67
CA ALA A 390 14.93 -19.50 -38.83
C ALA A 390 15.04 -20.95 -38.31
N PRO A 391 14.80 -21.19 -37.01
CA PRO A 391 14.57 -22.56 -36.56
C PRO A 391 13.31 -23.12 -37.25
N PRO A 392 13.31 -24.40 -37.67
CA PRO A 392 12.13 -25.00 -38.27
C PRO A 392 10.99 -25.06 -37.25
N LEU A 393 9.81 -24.59 -37.65
CA LEU A 393 8.59 -24.77 -36.88
C LEU A 393 8.11 -26.22 -36.98
N SER A 394 7.75 -26.83 -35.83
CA SER A 394 7.17 -28.19 -35.77
C SER A 394 5.93 -28.29 -36.64
N ARG A 395 5.76 -29.42 -37.35
CA ARG A 395 4.62 -29.65 -38.25
C ARG A 395 3.98 -30.99 -37.98
N ARG A 396 2.65 -31.05 -38.05
CA ARG A 396 1.85 -32.27 -37.92
C ARG A 396 0.80 -32.34 -39.02
N ARG A 397 0.57 -33.53 -39.58
CA ARG A 397 -0.52 -33.74 -40.55
C ARG A 397 -1.84 -34.03 -39.85
N VAL A 398 -2.92 -33.46 -40.38
CA VAL A 398 -4.30 -33.65 -39.92
C VAL A 398 -5.16 -34.17 -41.07
N ALA A 399 -6.29 -34.83 -40.77
CA ALA A 399 -7.23 -35.29 -41.79
C ALA A 399 -8.15 -34.14 -42.23
N GLY A 400 -8.23 -33.87 -43.53
CA GLY A 400 -9.02 -32.76 -44.10
C GLY A 400 -10.44 -33.10 -44.55
N LYS A 401 -10.95 -34.30 -44.22
CA LYS A 401 -12.30 -34.76 -44.58
C LYS A 401 -12.91 -35.57 -43.44
N CYS A 402 -14.21 -35.37 -43.20
CA CYS A 402 -15.00 -36.15 -42.25
C CYS A 402 -16.47 -36.21 -42.67
N GLU A 403 -17.20 -37.21 -42.18
CA GLU A 403 -18.64 -37.37 -42.48
C GLU A 403 -19.55 -36.38 -41.74
N LYS A 404 -19.22 -36.03 -40.49
CA LYS A 404 -20.04 -35.14 -39.62
C LYS A 404 -19.15 -34.24 -38.75
N PRO A 405 -18.62 -33.13 -39.28
CA PRO A 405 -17.83 -32.20 -38.48
C PRO A 405 -18.70 -31.43 -37.48
N LEU A 406 -18.21 -31.21 -36.26
CA LEU A 406 -18.84 -30.34 -35.28
C LEU A 406 -18.56 -28.87 -35.63
N GLY A 407 -19.61 -28.05 -35.64
CA GLY A 407 -19.52 -26.60 -35.84
C GLY A 407 -19.53 -25.79 -34.55
N ALA A 408 -19.56 -26.43 -33.38
CA ALA A 408 -19.54 -25.77 -32.07
C ALA A 408 -18.84 -26.64 -31.02
N VAL A 409 -18.22 -25.99 -30.03
CA VAL A 409 -17.50 -26.66 -28.92
C VAL A 409 -17.73 -25.92 -27.60
N PRO A 410 -17.65 -26.61 -26.45
CA PRO A 410 -17.60 -25.94 -25.16
C PRO A 410 -16.45 -24.92 -25.12
N HIS A 411 -16.74 -23.73 -24.62
CA HIS A 411 -15.79 -22.63 -24.53
C HIS A 411 -15.93 -21.92 -23.20
N THR A 412 -14.79 -21.46 -22.66
CA THR A 412 -14.74 -20.64 -21.45
C THR A 412 -14.23 -19.25 -21.85
N LEU A 413 -15.09 -18.25 -21.78
CA LEU A 413 -14.67 -16.84 -21.83
C LEU A 413 -14.23 -16.44 -20.42
N ARG A 414 -12.97 -15.99 -20.27
CA ARG A 414 -12.48 -15.39 -19.02
C ARG A 414 -12.20 -13.91 -19.25
N LEU A 415 -12.75 -13.05 -18.40
CA LEU A 415 -12.53 -11.61 -18.35
C LEU A 415 -11.95 -11.24 -16.98
N ALA A 416 -10.81 -10.55 -16.96
CA ALA A 416 -10.23 -9.98 -15.74
C ALA A 416 -9.56 -8.62 -16.07
N PRO A 417 -10.34 -7.58 -16.44
CA PRO A 417 -9.79 -6.26 -16.65
C PRO A 417 -9.17 -5.71 -15.35
N ALA A 418 -8.05 -5.00 -15.46
CA ALA A 418 -7.42 -4.31 -14.35
C ALA A 418 -7.77 -2.83 -14.42
N ASN A 419 -8.59 -2.31 -13.51
CA ASN A 419 -8.97 -0.88 -13.47
C ASN A 419 -8.96 -0.28 -12.05
N THR A 420 -8.88 -1.11 -11.02
CA THR A 420 -8.89 -0.71 -9.61
C THR A 420 -7.67 -1.29 -8.92
N TYR A 421 -6.98 -0.50 -8.09
CA TYR A 421 -5.85 -0.96 -7.30
C TYR A 421 -6.26 -1.14 -5.84
N TYR A 422 -5.97 -2.32 -5.29
CA TYR A 422 -6.23 -2.69 -3.91
C TYR A 422 -4.90 -2.98 -3.19
N ILE A 423 -4.38 -1.99 -2.45
CA ILE A 423 -3.09 -2.09 -1.75
C ILE A 423 -3.02 -3.24 -0.72
N ALA A 424 -4.17 -3.67 -0.20
CA ALA A 424 -4.28 -4.78 0.73
C ALA A 424 -4.87 -6.06 0.09
N ALA A 425 -4.74 -6.18 -1.23
CA ALA A 425 -5.17 -7.36 -1.98
C ALA A 425 -4.66 -8.67 -1.36
N PRO A 426 -5.53 -9.68 -1.18
CA PRO A 426 -5.13 -10.94 -0.57
C PRO A 426 -4.29 -11.84 -1.49
N GLY A 427 -4.23 -11.52 -2.79
CA GLY A 427 -3.40 -12.21 -3.79
C GLY A 427 -2.17 -11.40 -4.22
N ASP A 428 -1.35 -11.99 -5.08
CA ASP A 428 -0.13 -11.36 -5.63
C ASP A 428 -0.44 -10.25 -6.64
N ASP A 429 -1.62 -10.26 -7.26
CA ASP A 429 -2.08 -9.21 -8.17
C ASP A 429 -2.99 -8.23 -7.41
N PRO A 430 -2.56 -6.96 -7.26
CA PRO A 430 -3.34 -5.95 -6.57
C PRO A 430 -4.41 -5.30 -7.47
N PHE A 431 -4.51 -5.68 -8.74
CA PHE A 431 -5.46 -5.09 -9.68
C PHE A 431 -6.74 -5.89 -9.83
N TYR A 432 -7.86 -5.17 -9.76
CA TYR A 432 -9.22 -5.70 -9.85
C TYR A 432 -10.01 -4.95 -10.94
N TRP A 433 -11.07 -5.57 -11.44
CA TRP A 433 -11.93 -5.00 -12.46
C TRP A 433 -12.74 -3.81 -11.94
N GLN A 434 -13.51 -4.02 -10.88
CA GLN A 434 -14.36 -2.98 -10.29
C GLN A 434 -14.46 -3.15 -8.78
N MET A 435 -14.69 -2.05 -8.07
CA MET A 435 -15.03 -2.03 -6.66
C MET A 435 -16.53 -1.80 -6.50
N LEU A 436 -17.14 -2.56 -5.60
CA LEU A 436 -18.50 -2.41 -5.10
C LEU A 436 -18.46 -1.65 -3.80
N TRP A 437 -19.40 -0.73 -3.63
CA TRP A 437 -19.49 0.03 -2.41
C TRP A 437 -20.89 0.59 -2.14
N GLY A 438 -21.40 0.40 -0.92
CA GLY A 438 -22.72 0.85 -0.50
C GLY A 438 -23.80 0.40 -1.49
N THR A 439 -24.58 1.36 -2.00
CA THR A 439 -25.62 1.08 -3.01
C THR A 439 -25.12 1.17 -4.47
N GLN A 440 -23.81 1.24 -4.69
CA GLN A 440 -23.22 1.26 -6.04
C GLN A 440 -22.83 -0.17 -6.45
N PRO A 441 -23.62 -0.83 -7.32
CA PRO A 441 -23.25 -2.13 -7.84
C PRO A 441 -22.08 -2.03 -8.82
N ALA A 442 -21.32 -3.12 -8.94
CA ALA A 442 -20.46 -3.33 -10.10
C ALA A 442 -21.31 -3.82 -11.28
N VAL A 443 -21.19 -3.12 -12.41
CA VAL A 443 -21.89 -3.45 -13.65
C VAL A 443 -20.87 -3.97 -14.65
N LEU A 444 -20.98 -5.25 -14.98
CA LEU A 444 -20.03 -6.00 -15.79
C LEU A 444 -20.66 -6.30 -17.15
N GLU A 445 -20.13 -5.70 -18.20
CA GLU A 445 -20.55 -5.98 -19.57
C GLU A 445 -19.80 -7.17 -20.15
N VAL A 446 -20.53 -8.13 -20.70
CA VAL A 446 -19.99 -9.38 -21.26
C VAL A 446 -20.53 -9.59 -22.67
N THR A 447 -19.65 -9.84 -23.63
CA THR A 447 -20.05 -10.20 -25.01
C THR A 447 -19.73 -11.65 -25.30
N LEU A 448 -20.75 -12.47 -25.55
CA LEU A 448 -20.63 -13.88 -25.93
C LEU A 448 -20.74 -14.04 -27.45
N GLU A 449 -19.62 -13.87 -28.14
CA GLU A 449 -19.53 -14.01 -29.59
C GLU A 449 -19.84 -15.44 -30.04
N ALA A 450 -20.67 -15.56 -31.08
CA ALA A 450 -21.02 -16.84 -31.70
C ALA A 450 -21.60 -17.88 -30.70
N MET A 451 -22.20 -17.43 -29.60
CA MET A 451 -22.88 -18.30 -28.65
C MET A 451 -24.01 -19.08 -29.33
N GLU A 452 -24.01 -20.39 -29.12
CA GLU A 452 -25.14 -21.25 -29.40
C GLU A 452 -26.06 -21.30 -28.18
N GLN A 453 -27.37 -21.28 -28.42
CA GLN A 453 -28.34 -21.28 -27.33
C GLN A 453 -28.38 -22.64 -26.63
N ALA A 454 -27.65 -22.75 -25.53
CA ALA A 454 -27.51 -23.92 -24.68
C ALA A 454 -27.29 -23.47 -23.21
N PRO A 455 -27.43 -24.36 -22.22
CA PRO A 455 -27.08 -24.04 -20.83
C PRO A 455 -25.63 -23.55 -20.73
N ALA A 456 -25.44 -22.45 -20.02
CA ALA A 456 -24.14 -21.88 -19.72
C ALA A 456 -23.94 -21.79 -18.20
N GLY A 457 -22.68 -21.66 -17.76
CA GLY A 457 -22.31 -21.49 -16.36
C GLY A 457 -21.56 -20.19 -16.15
N LEU A 458 -21.71 -19.59 -14.96
CA LEU A 458 -21.05 -18.36 -14.56
C LEU A 458 -20.18 -18.60 -13.33
N ASN A 459 -18.91 -18.22 -13.41
CA ASN A 459 -18.05 -18.07 -12.23
C ASN A 459 -17.68 -16.59 -12.08
N ILE A 460 -17.74 -16.07 -10.85
CA ILE A 460 -17.28 -14.71 -10.52
C ILE A 460 -16.27 -14.83 -9.38
N THR A 461 -15.10 -14.23 -9.53
CA THR A 461 -14.08 -14.14 -8.49
C THR A 461 -14.16 -12.77 -7.85
N LEU A 462 -14.34 -12.76 -6.54
CA LEU A 462 -14.45 -11.55 -5.72
C LEU A 462 -13.40 -11.57 -4.61
N ALA A 463 -13.04 -10.40 -4.11
CA ALA A 463 -12.35 -10.22 -2.84
C ALA A 463 -13.13 -9.25 -1.97
N GLY A 464 -13.07 -9.41 -0.66
CA GLY A 464 -13.73 -8.50 0.28
C GLY A 464 -12.75 -7.95 1.30
N MET A 465 -13.04 -6.78 1.87
CA MET A 465 -12.18 -6.12 2.86
C MET A 465 -12.66 -6.29 4.32
N ALA A 466 -13.96 -6.15 4.56
CA ALA A 466 -14.61 -6.41 5.85
C ALA A 466 -14.43 -7.86 6.37
N ALA A 467 -14.91 -8.13 7.58
CA ALA A 467 -14.88 -9.48 8.16
C ALA A 467 -15.89 -10.41 7.49
N GLU A 468 -17.06 -9.90 7.14
CA GLU A 468 -18.16 -10.63 6.51
C GLU A 468 -18.64 -9.86 5.28
N HIS A 469 -19.00 -10.61 4.24
CA HIS A 469 -19.40 -10.06 2.95
C HIS A 469 -20.69 -10.71 2.50
N ALA A 470 -21.55 -9.93 1.86
CA ALA A 470 -22.79 -10.42 1.28
C ALA A 470 -23.09 -9.69 -0.02
N VAL A 471 -23.16 -10.44 -1.13
CA VAL A 471 -23.49 -9.88 -2.46
C VAL A 471 -24.69 -10.57 -3.08
N ALA A 472 -25.48 -9.81 -3.83
CA ALA A 472 -26.49 -10.28 -4.77
C ALA A 472 -25.94 -10.20 -6.20
N VAL A 473 -26.25 -11.20 -7.02
CA VAL A 473 -25.85 -11.23 -8.44
C VAL A 473 -27.08 -11.38 -9.33
N SER A 474 -27.14 -10.58 -10.40
CA SER A 474 -28.15 -10.68 -11.45
C SER A 474 -27.50 -10.71 -12.84
N LEU A 475 -28.20 -11.32 -13.81
CA LEU A 475 -27.84 -11.40 -15.21
C LEU A 475 -29.02 -10.92 -16.05
N ASN A 476 -28.85 -9.86 -16.84
CA ASN A 476 -29.91 -9.27 -17.68
C ASN A 476 -31.23 -9.10 -16.89
N ASP A 477 -31.16 -8.44 -15.74
CA ASP A 477 -32.26 -8.24 -14.77
C ASP A 477 -32.81 -9.52 -14.10
N THR A 478 -32.29 -10.70 -14.44
CA THR A 478 -32.66 -11.98 -13.81
C THR A 478 -31.78 -12.25 -12.60
N ALA A 479 -32.37 -12.28 -11.41
CA ALA A 479 -31.64 -12.61 -10.18
C ALA A 479 -31.10 -14.05 -10.23
N LEU A 480 -29.79 -14.20 -9.95
CA LEU A 480 -29.13 -15.50 -9.86
C LEU A 480 -29.01 -15.99 -8.42
N GLY A 481 -28.93 -15.08 -7.44
CA GLY A 481 -28.93 -15.41 -6.01
C GLY A 481 -28.12 -14.43 -5.17
N GLN A 482 -28.00 -14.77 -3.88
CA GLN A 482 -27.13 -14.09 -2.91
C GLN A 482 -26.08 -15.04 -2.38
N LEU A 483 -24.90 -14.51 -2.06
CA LEU A 483 -23.76 -15.28 -1.58
C LEU A 483 -23.06 -14.52 -0.46
N GLN A 484 -22.60 -15.27 0.54
CA GLN A 484 -21.90 -14.75 1.70
C GLN A 484 -20.56 -15.45 1.88
N TRP A 485 -19.54 -14.70 2.31
CA TRP A 485 -18.24 -15.24 2.70
C TRP A 485 -17.59 -14.34 3.74
N SER A 486 -16.57 -14.86 4.41
CA SER A 486 -15.81 -14.14 5.41
C SER A 486 -14.34 -13.97 5.05
N GLY A 487 -13.75 -12.89 5.57
CA GLY A 487 -12.34 -12.53 5.54
C GLY A 487 -11.83 -11.96 4.22
N ASN A 488 -10.67 -11.32 4.29
CA ASN A 488 -9.96 -10.79 3.13
C ASN A 488 -9.25 -11.91 2.35
N ARG A 489 -9.98 -12.50 1.39
CA ARG A 489 -9.49 -13.56 0.50
C ARG A 489 -10.21 -13.51 -0.85
N ASN A 490 -9.55 -14.03 -1.89
CA ASN A 490 -10.21 -14.27 -3.17
C ASN A 490 -11.17 -15.46 -3.05
N VAL A 491 -12.43 -15.28 -3.44
CA VAL A 491 -13.47 -16.30 -3.47
C VAL A 491 -14.06 -16.39 -4.86
N THR A 492 -14.09 -17.60 -5.44
CA THR A 492 -14.77 -17.87 -6.70
C THR A 492 -16.15 -18.46 -6.46
N LEU A 493 -17.16 -17.69 -6.84
CA LEU A 493 -18.57 -18.01 -6.75
C LEU A 493 -19.04 -18.68 -8.04
N LYS A 494 -19.58 -19.90 -7.95
CA LYS A 494 -20.14 -20.64 -9.09
C LYS A 494 -21.65 -20.52 -9.08
N LEU A 495 -22.21 -19.91 -10.12
CA LEU A 495 -23.63 -19.63 -10.25
C LEU A 495 -24.24 -20.45 -11.38
N SER A 496 -25.34 -21.14 -11.06
CA SER A 496 -26.20 -21.78 -12.06
C SER A 496 -27.04 -20.71 -12.75
N THR A 497 -27.04 -20.68 -14.08
CA THR A 497 -27.88 -19.74 -14.85
C THR A 497 -29.09 -20.45 -15.45
N PRO A 498 -30.30 -19.87 -15.38
CA PRO A 498 -31.48 -20.43 -16.01
C PRO A 498 -31.31 -20.61 -17.52
N ALA A 499 -32.00 -21.59 -18.11
CA ALA A 499 -31.99 -21.80 -19.55
C ALA A 499 -32.55 -20.54 -20.26
N GLY A 500 -31.81 -20.02 -21.25
CA GLY A 500 -32.17 -18.82 -21.99
C GLY A 500 -31.90 -17.48 -21.27
N ALA A 501 -31.30 -17.49 -20.07
CA ALA A 501 -30.92 -16.25 -19.37
C ALA A 501 -29.80 -15.47 -20.10
N TRP A 502 -28.95 -16.21 -20.82
CA TRP A 502 -27.89 -15.65 -21.65
C TRP A 502 -28.39 -15.32 -23.05
N LEU A 503 -28.01 -14.15 -23.54
CA LEU A 503 -28.27 -13.68 -24.89
C LEU A 503 -27.01 -13.88 -25.76
N PRO A 504 -27.15 -14.27 -27.05
CA PRO A 504 -26.05 -14.18 -28.00
C PRO A 504 -25.62 -12.72 -28.14
N GLY A 505 -24.33 -12.43 -28.01
CA GLY A 505 -23.81 -11.06 -27.99
C GLY A 505 -23.77 -10.46 -26.59
N GLN A 506 -24.25 -9.23 -26.43
CA GLN A 506 -24.07 -8.43 -25.21
C GLN A 506 -25.00 -8.91 -24.08
N ASN A 507 -24.44 -8.99 -22.87
CA ASN A 507 -25.10 -9.31 -21.62
C ASN A 507 -24.57 -8.38 -20.53
N VAL A 508 -25.39 -8.15 -19.51
CA VAL A 508 -25.02 -7.34 -18.34
C VAL A 508 -25.14 -8.19 -17.08
N ILE A 509 -24.08 -8.21 -16.28
CA ILE A 509 -24.08 -8.80 -14.95
C ILE A 509 -23.96 -7.69 -13.93
N GLU A 510 -24.87 -7.67 -12.96
CA GLU A 510 -24.80 -6.76 -11.83
C GLU A 510 -24.40 -7.55 -10.59
N VAL A 511 -23.38 -7.07 -9.89
CA VAL A 511 -23.01 -7.53 -8.55
C VAL A 511 -23.31 -6.36 -7.62
N ALA A 512 -24.05 -6.58 -6.54
CA ALA A 512 -24.46 -5.55 -5.60
C ALA A 512 -24.28 -6.04 -4.16
N LEU A 513 -24.00 -5.15 -3.22
CA LEU A 513 -24.06 -5.51 -1.80
C LEU A 513 -25.51 -5.80 -1.40
N VAL A 514 -25.71 -6.81 -0.56
CA VAL A 514 -27.03 -7.12 0.00
C VAL A 514 -27.42 -6.00 0.99
N PRO A 515 -28.70 -5.58 1.06
CA PRO A 515 -29.15 -4.59 2.05
C PRO A 515 -28.72 -4.96 3.47
N GLY A 516 -28.11 -4.01 4.19
CA GLY A 516 -27.53 -4.25 5.53
C GLY A 516 -26.04 -4.63 5.51
N ALA A 517 -25.48 -5.01 4.36
CA ALA A 517 -24.04 -5.10 4.12
C ALA A 517 -23.50 -3.82 3.44
N ASP A 518 -24.22 -2.69 3.59
CA ASP A 518 -23.90 -1.40 2.98
C ASP A 518 -22.52 -0.87 3.39
N ASN A 519 -21.97 -1.46 4.44
CA ASN A 519 -20.70 -1.13 5.02
C ASN A 519 -19.59 -2.14 4.71
N ASP A 520 -19.57 -2.61 3.47
CA ASP A 520 -18.55 -3.51 2.95
C ASP A 520 -17.93 -2.94 1.66
N LEU A 521 -16.72 -3.41 1.37
CA LEU A 521 -16.02 -3.17 0.12
C LEU A 521 -15.62 -4.49 -0.48
N VAL A 522 -16.18 -4.73 -1.65
CA VAL A 522 -15.94 -5.94 -2.43
C VAL A 522 -15.31 -5.52 -3.75
N PHE A 523 -14.35 -6.30 -4.22
CA PHE A 523 -13.68 -6.10 -5.48
C PHE A 523 -14.01 -7.27 -6.40
N VAL A 524 -14.41 -6.97 -7.63
CA VAL A 524 -14.55 -7.96 -8.70
C VAL A 524 -13.18 -8.15 -9.34
N ASP A 525 -12.63 -9.36 -9.26
CA ASP A 525 -11.36 -9.73 -9.92
C ASP A 525 -11.65 -10.19 -11.35
N ALA A 526 -12.30 -11.34 -11.47
CA ALA A 526 -12.45 -12.05 -12.72
C ALA A 526 -13.84 -12.65 -12.89
N LEU A 527 -14.22 -12.85 -14.15
CA LEU A 527 -15.46 -13.47 -14.55
C LEU A 527 -15.18 -14.57 -15.58
N GLU A 528 -15.80 -15.74 -15.42
CA GLU A 528 -15.74 -16.83 -16.38
C GLU A 528 -17.13 -17.26 -16.82
N VAL A 529 -17.36 -17.33 -18.13
CA VAL A 529 -18.58 -17.89 -18.71
C VAL A 529 -18.26 -19.13 -19.49
N ASN A 530 -18.85 -20.26 -19.09
CA ASN A 530 -18.75 -21.53 -19.78
C ASN A 530 -19.98 -21.70 -20.67
N TYR A 531 -19.82 -21.69 -22.00
CA TYR A 531 -20.94 -21.76 -22.95
C TYR A 531 -20.56 -22.58 -24.19
N LEU A 532 -21.57 -23.00 -24.95
CA LEU A 532 -21.36 -23.63 -26.25
C LEU A 532 -21.11 -22.53 -27.30
N ARG A 533 -19.93 -22.52 -27.92
CA ARG A 533 -19.54 -21.51 -28.91
C ARG A 533 -19.45 -22.13 -30.29
N ARG A 534 -20.11 -21.53 -31.28
CA ARG A 534 -19.91 -21.87 -32.69
C ARG A 534 -18.49 -21.55 -33.13
N LEU A 535 -17.91 -22.43 -33.92
CA LEU A 535 -16.56 -22.31 -34.48
C LEU A 535 -16.56 -21.36 -35.69
N GLU A 536 -16.94 -20.12 -35.45
CA GLU A 536 -17.04 -19.06 -36.46
C GLU A 536 -15.96 -18.01 -36.17
N ALA A 537 -15.11 -17.73 -37.16
CA ALA A 537 -14.01 -16.79 -36.98
C ALA A 537 -14.47 -15.32 -36.96
N GLY A 538 -14.14 -14.61 -35.89
CA GLY A 538 -14.26 -13.16 -35.80
C GLY A 538 -13.00 -12.47 -36.32
N ALA A 539 -13.14 -11.45 -37.17
CA ALA A 539 -12.02 -10.68 -37.72
C ALA A 539 -10.91 -11.53 -38.39
N GLY A 540 -11.25 -12.70 -38.95
CA GLY A 540 -10.33 -13.59 -39.65
C GLY A 540 -9.42 -14.44 -38.75
N ALA A 541 -9.73 -14.55 -37.46
CA ALA A 541 -9.04 -15.42 -36.51
C ALA A 541 -10.02 -16.20 -35.62
N LEU A 542 -9.63 -17.39 -35.17
CA LEU A 542 -10.41 -18.21 -34.26
C LEU A 542 -9.49 -19.02 -33.34
N SER A 543 -9.69 -18.87 -32.02
CA SER A 543 -9.04 -19.68 -30.98
C SER A 543 -10.08 -20.51 -30.23
N PHE A 544 -9.80 -21.79 -30.01
CA PHE A 544 -10.70 -22.71 -29.33
C PHE A 544 -9.95 -23.91 -28.74
N SER A 545 -10.63 -24.67 -27.88
CA SER A 545 -10.13 -25.94 -27.35
C SER A 545 -11.01 -27.09 -27.81
N ALA A 546 -10.41 -28.23 -28.16
CA ALA A 546 -11.14 -29.44 -28.52
C ALA A 546 -10.31 -30.69 -28.24
N HIS A 547 -10.98 -31.83 -28.02
CA HIS A 547 -10.30 -33.12 -27.88
C HIS A 547 -9.69 -33.56 -29.21
N ALA A 548 -8.50 -34.17 -29.16
CA ALA A 548 -7.95 -34.88 -30.32
C ALA A 548 -8.94 -35.93 -30.84
N GLY A 549 -8.92 -36.20 -32.15
CA GLY A 549 -9.86 -37.09 -32.84
C GLY A 549 -11.25 -36.49 -33.08
N THR A 550 -11.57 -35.33 -32.49
CA THR A 550 -12.81 -34.60 -32.80
C THR A 550 -12.73 -34.03 -34.20
N CYS A 551 -13.72 -34.30 -35.05
CA CYS A 551 -13.79 -33.62 -36.34
C CYS A 551 -14.51 -32.28 -36.21
N LEU A 552 -13.88 -31.23 -36.73
CA LEU A 552 -14.29 -29.84 -36.53
C LEU A 552 -14.46 -29.14 -37.88
N ARG A 553 -15.46 -28.26 -37.95
CA ARG A 553 -15.65 -27.30 -39.05
C ARG A 553 -15.49 -25.89 -38.48
N LEU A 554 -14.62 -25.10 -39.10
CA LEU A 554 -14.38 -23.70 -38.78
C LEU A 554 -14.96 -22.85 -39.90
N ASP A 555 -15.95 -22.03 -39.61
CA ASP A 555 -16.60 -21.13 -40.58
C ASP A 555 -15.93 -19.74 -40.58
N GLY A 556 -16.04 -19.01 -41.69
CA GLY A 556 -15.46 -17.66 -41.84
C GLY A 556 -13.95 -17.66 -42.14
N LEU A 557 -13.38 -18.82 -42.47
CA LEU A 557 -11.97 -19.01 -42.80
C LEU A 557 -11.84 -19.76 -44.12
N ALA A 558 -11.08 -19.20 -45.07
CA ALA A 558 -10.83 -19.83 -46.36
C ALA A 558 -9.67 -20.84 -46.26
N ALA A 559 -9.87 -22.03 -46.81
CA ALA A 559 -8.81 -23.03 -46.98
C ALA A 559 -7.68 -22.47 -47.89
N GLY A 560 -6.43 -22.72 -47.52
CA GLY A 560 -5.24 -22.23 -48.26
C GLY A 560 -4.81 -20.79 -47.99
N ARG A 561 -5.65 -19.96 -47.34
CA ARG A 561 -5.28 -18.61 -46.83
C ARG A 561 -5.18 -18.53 -45.32
N THR A 562 -5.34 -19.67 -44.64
CA THR A 562 -5.40 -19.77 -43.18
C THR A 562 -4.29 -20.68 -42.68
N LEU A 563 -3.56 -20.22 -41.67
CA LEU A 563 -2.61 -21.02 -40.93
C LEU A 563 -3.31 -21.57 -39.68
N LEU A 564 -3.20 -22.89 -39.49
CA LEU A 564 -3.78 -23.60 -38.36
C LEU A 564 -2.67 -24.12 -37.45
N PHE A 565 -2.75 -23.79 -36.17
CA PHE A 565 -1.77 -24.16 -35.16
C PHE A 565 -2.42 -24.92 -34.02
N GLU A 566 -1.72 -25.91 -33.48
CA GLU A 566 -1.89 -26.35 -32.09
C GLU A 566 -0.95 -25.52 -31.21
N VAL A 567 -1.48 -24.99 -30.11
CA VAL A 567 -0.84 -23.97 -29.26
C VAL A 567 -0.86 -24.35 -27.78
N ASP A 568 -0.77 -25.64 -27.45
CA ASP A 568 -0.71 -26.09 -26.05
C ASP A 568 0.49 -25.53 -25.32
N ASP A 569 1.62 -25.41 -26.00
CA ASP A 569 2.75 -24.57 -25.61
C ASP A 569 2.86 -23.40 -26.60
N PRO A 570 2.51 -22.18 -26.20
CA PRO A 570 2.57 -21.03 -27.10
C PRO A 570 4.01 -20.60 -27.44
N GLN A 571 5.01 -21.10 -26.72
CA GLN A 571 6.42 -20.91 -27.08
C GLN A 571 6.89 -21.91 -28.14
N ARG A 572 6.18 -23.03 -28.31
CA ARG A 572 6.51 -24.11 -29.25
C ARG A 572 5.26 -24.59 -30.01
N PRO A 573 4.61 -23.71 -30.79
CA PRO A 573 3.40 -24.10 -31.52
C PRO A 573 3.71 -25.13 -32.60
N VAL A 574 2.71 -25.93 -32.95
CA VAL A 574 2.80 -26.94 -34.01
C VAL A 574 1.90 -26.51 -35.17
N LEU A 575 2.47 -26.35 -36.37
CA LEU A 575 1.71 -26.06 -37.58
C LEU A 575 0.99 -27.32 -38.07
N LEU A 576 -0.33 -27.23 -38.19
CA LEU A 576 -1.18 -28.30 -38.68
C LEU A 576 -1.37 -28.19 -40.19
N GLN A 577 -1.12 -29.29 -40.90
CA GLN A 577 -1.16 -29.33 -42.36
C GLN A 577 -2.12 -30.42 -42.87
N GLY A 578 -2.83 -30.15 -43.96
CA GLY A 578 -3.76 -31.11 -44.57
C GLY A 578 -5.23 -30.92 -44.20
N ALA A 579 -5.57 -29.82 -43.51
CA ALA A 579 -6.95 -29.38 -43.38
C ALA A 579 -7.59 -29.17 -44.76
N GLY A 580 -8.82 -29.63 -44.94
CA GLY A 580 -9.59 -29.43 -46.16
C GLY A 580 -10.58 -28.28 -46.01
N GLY A 581 -11.42 -28.06 -47.01
CA GLY A 581 -12.42 -26.99 -47.00
C GLY A 581 -12.49 -26.25 -48.32
N ASP A 582 -13.24 -25.14 -48.31
CA ASP A 582 -13.49 -24.24 -49.44
C ASP A 582 -13.21 -22.79 -49.02
N GLU A 583 -13.79 -21.81 -49.73
CA GLU A 583 -13.62 -20.39 -49.40
C GLU A 583 -14.44 -19.96 -48.16
N GLU A 584 -15.42 -20.76 -47.72
CA GLU A 584 -16.34 -20.43 -46.64
C GLU A 584 -15.95 -21.08 -45.31
N GLY A 585 -15.28 -22.23 -45.33
CA GLY A 585 -14.84 -22.89 -44.12
C GLY A 585 -13.73 -23.92 -44.28
N ILE A 586 -13.12 -24.26 -43.14
CA ILE A 586 -12.04 -25.26 -43.01
C ILE A 586 -12.58 -26.46 -42.24
N VAL A 587 -12.21 -27.67 -42.65
CA VAL A 587 -12.51 -28.91 -41.93
C VAL A 587 -11.21 -29.64 -41.60
N PHE A 588 -11.08 -30.06 -40.34
CA PHE A 588 -9.95 -30.88 -39.93
C PHE A 588 -10.29 -31.83 -38.77
N ARG A 589 -9.48 -32.88 -38.63
CA ARG A 589 -9.43 -33.79 -37.48
C ARG A 589 -7.99 -34.09 -37.13
N ASP A 590 -7.60 -33.80 -35.88
CA ASP A 590 -6.24 -34.05 -35.38
C ASP A 590 -6.17 -35.42 -34.70
N ASP A 591 -5.64 -36.43 -35.40
CA ASP A 591 -5.65 -37.83 -34.98
C ASP A 591 -4.48 -38.22 -34.05
N VAL A 592 -3.90 -37.24 -33.33
CA VAL A 592 -2.83 -37.53 -32.38
C VAL A 592 -3.37 -38.34 -31.20
N ASP A 593 -2.72 -39.47 -30.88
CA ASP A 593 -3.09 -40.30 -29.73
C ASP A 593 -2.45 -39.72 -28.47
N CYS A 594 -3.26 -39.02 -27.68
CA CYS A 594 -2.84 -38.33 -26.47
C CYS A 594 -3.80 -38.55 -25.28
N GLY A 595 -4.66 -39.57 -25.34
CA GLY A 595 -5.72 -39.78 -24.37
C GLY A 595 -6.82 -38.71 -24.40
N TRP A 596 -7.55 -38.52 -23.29
CA TRP A 596 -8.72 -37.63 -23.18
C TRP A 596 -8.40 -36.13 -23.03
N ARG A 597 -7.18 -35.70 -23.35
CA ARG A 597 -6.76 -34.29 -23.19
C ARG A 597 -7.37 -33.40 -24.27
N GLN A 598 -7.74 -32.17 -23.92
CA GLN A 598 -8.08 -31.12 -24.89
C GLN A 598 -6.82 -30.39 -25.34
N HIS A 599 -6.74 -30.15 -26.65
CA HIS A 599 -5.72 -29.27 -27.25
C HIS A 599 -6.30 -27.88 -27.50
N ARG A 600 -5.44 -26.88 -27.41
CA ARG A 600 -5.74 -25.50 -27.82
C ARG A 600 -5.33 -25.31 -29.27
N TYR A 601 -6.24 -24.81 -30.09
CA TYR A 601 -6.01 -24.51 -31.49
C TYR A 601 -6.17 -23.03 -31.78
N LEU A 602 -5.42 -22.55 -32.77
CA LEU A 602 -5.51 -21.21 -33.31
C LEU A 602 -5.51 -21.28 -34.84
N ALA A 603 -6.56 -20.75 -35.47
CA ALA A 603 -6.64 -20.57 -36.91
C ALA A 603 -6.63 -19.08 -37.24
N VAL A 604 -5.73 -18.64 -38.12
CA VAL A 604 -5.61 -17.21 -38.49
C VAL A 604 -5.41 -17.09 -39.99
N ARG A 605 -6.20 -16.22 -40.63
CA ARG A 605 -5.93 -15.82 -42.01
C ARG A 605 -4.64 -15.01 -42.09
N VAL A 606 -3.84 -15.26 -43.12
CA VAL A 606 -2.54 -14.59 -43.29
C VAL A 606 -2.66 -13.07 -43.46
N ASP A 607 -3.80 -12.58 -43.96
CA ASP A 607 -4.13 -11.16 -44.09
C ASP A 607 -4.76 -10.53 -42.83
N ALA A 608 -5.11 -11.36 -41.84
CA ALA A 608 -5.48 -10.95 -40.48
C ALA A 608 -4.30 -10.96 -39.51
N ALA A 609 -3.09 -11.32 -39.99
CA ALA A 609 -1.88 -11.27 -39.19
C ALA A 609 -1.58 -9.84 -38.74
N ARG A 610 -1.10 -9.71 -37.49
CA ARG A 610 -0.75 -8.44 -36.87
C ARG A 610 0.63 -7.98 -37.31
N GLU A 611 0.88 -6.68 -37.24
CA GLU A 611 2.22 -6.11 -37.39
C GLU A 611 2.81 -5.84 -36.00
N THR A 612 4.13 -5.96 -35.85
CA THR A 612 4.81 -5.62 -34.59
C THR A 612 4.88 -4.11 -34.40
N ALA A 613 5.16 -3.66 -33.18
CA ALA A 613 5.68 -2.32 -32.98
C ALA A 613 6.98 -2.12 -33.79
N GLU A 614 7.36 -0.85 -34.01
CA GLU A 614 8.61 -0.54 -34.72
C GLU A 614 9.81 -1.20 -34.00
N PRO A 615 10.64 -1.98 -34.72
CA PRO A 615 11.80 -2.63 -34.13
C PRO A 615 12.79 -1.61 -33.56
N THR A 616 13.29 -1.87 -32.34
CA THR A 616 14.32 -1.03 -31.70
C THR A 616 15.65 -1.78 -31.60
N PRO A 617 16.81 -1.10 -31.51
CA PRO A 617 18.09 -1.80 -31.31
C PRO A 617 18.15 -2.55 -29.98
N TRP A 618 18.70 -3.76 -29.98
CA TRP A 618 19.01 -4.49 -28.74
C TRP A 618 20.23 -3.88 -28.05
N GLN A 619 20.09 -3.46 -26.79
CA GLN A 619 21.14 -2.72 -26.05
C GLN A 619 21.86 -3.59 -25.02
N GLY A 620 21.53 -4.87 -24.91
CA GLY A 620 22.15 -5.80 -23.96
C GLY A 620 23.68 -5.85 -24.04
N ARG A 621 24.30 -6.13 -22.88
CA ARG A 621 25.75 -6.18 -22.63
C ARG A 621 26.09 -7.44 -21.82
N ARG A 622 27.36 -7.81 -21.85
CA ARG A 622 27.92 -8.84 -20.96
C ARG A 622 28.22 -8.23 -19.59
N LEU A 623 27.18 -8.08 -18.77
CA LEU A 623 27.27 -7.41 -17.47
C LEU A 623 28.22 -8.13 -16.50
N GLU A 624 28.37 -9.45 -16.64
CA GLU A 624 29.30 -10.31 -15.91
C GLU A 624 30.78 -9.99 -16.18
N GLN A 625 31.08 -9.32 -17.29
CA GLN A 625 32.45 -8.98 -17.68
C GLN A 625 32.86 -7.55 -17.28
N LEU A 626 31.98 -6.80 -16.62
CA LEU A 626 32.28 -5.44 -16.18
C LEU A 626 33.23 -5.49 -14.96
N ALA A 627 34.19 -4.57 -14.92
CA ALA A 627 35.08 -4.44 -13.77
C ALA A 627 34.36 -3.93 -12.51
N GLY A 628 33.23 -3.23 -12.68
CA GLY A 628 32.49 -2.56 -11.61
C GLY A 628 33.03 -1.18 -11.23
N ALA A 629 32.43 -0.59 -10.21
CA ALA A 629 32.77 0.73 -9.66
C ALA A 629 32.20 0.84 -8.23
N GLU A 630 32.78 1.72 -7.40
CA GLU A 630 32.32 1.95 -6.03
C GLU A 630 30.91 2.54 -5.96
N VAL A 631 30.54 3.37 -6.96
CA VAL A 631 29.20 3.92 -7.14
C VAL A 631 28.59 3.34 -8.42
N LEU A 632 27.45 2.66 -8.27
CA LEU A 632 26.62 2.22 -9.39
C LEU A 632 25.38 3.10 -9.49
N VAL A 633 25.15 3.70 -10.65
CA VAL A 633 23.92 4.44 -10.96
C VAL A 633 23.07 3.60 -11.91
N VAL A 634 21.81 3.35 -11.53
CA VAL A 634 20.80 2.71 -12.38
C VAL A 634 19.75 3.75 -12.76
N THR A 635 19.47 3.89 -14.06
CA THR A 635 18.62 5.00 -14.56
C THR A 635 17.99 4.65 -15.91
N PRO A 636 16.85 5.22 -16.33
CA PRO A 636 16.37 5.03 -17.71
C PRO A 636 17.28 5.76 -18.72
N PRO A 637 17.28 5.35 -20.00
CA PRO A 637 18.10 5.98 -21.05
C PRO A 637 17.95 7.51 -21.14
N ASP A 638 16.73 8.01 -20.98
CA ASP A 638 16.42 9.45 -21.10
C ASP A 638 17.07 10.29 -19.99
N PHE A 639 17.48 9.68 -18.87
CA PHE A 639 18.06 10.37 -17.70
C PHE A 639 19.58 10.22 -17.63
N THR A 640 20.20 9.59 -18.65
CA THR A 640 21.66 9.34 -18.69
C THR A 640 22.51 10.60 -18.61
N ALA A 641 22.04 11.75 -19.10
CA ALA A 641 22.73 13.02 -18.96
C ALA A 641 22.87 13.45 -17.48
N ALA A 642 21.79 13.35 -16.70
CA ALA A 642 21.78 13.62 -15.27
C ALA A 642 22.64 12.61 -14.50
N ALA A 643 22.54 11.31 -14.82
CA ALA A 643 23.40 10.28 -14.23
C ALA A 643 24.89 10.50 -14.55
N GLY A 644 25.22 10.92 -15.77
CA GLY A 644 26.58 11.25 -16.18
C GLY A 644 27.16 12.46 -15.44
N ARG A 645 26.32 13.48 -15.21
CA ARG A 645 26.66 14.64 -14.38
C ARG A 645 26.97 14.23 -12.94
N TRP A 646 26.11 13.39 -12.35
CA TRP A 646 26.33 12.83 -11.01
C TRP A 646 27.62 12.01 -10.91
N CYS A 647 27.85 11.08 -11.84
CA CYS A 647 29.08 10.29 -11.85
C CYS A 647 30.34 11.15 -12.00
N SER A 648 30.28 12.25 -12.74
CA SER A 648 31.41 13.18 -12.88
C SER A 648 31.74 13.86 -11.55
N PHE A 649 30.71 14.25 -10.78
CA PHE A 649 30.88 14.76 -9.42
C PHE A 649 31.54 13.72 -8.51
N GLN A 650 31.07 12.47 -8.51
CA GLN A 650 31.62 11.40 -7.67
C GLN A 650 33.09 11.07 -7.98
N ARG A 651 33.47 11.10 -9.26
CA ARG A 651 34.89 10.97 -9.66
C ARG A 651 35.74 12.12 -9.15
N GLY A 652 35.18 13.34 -9.11
CA GLY A 652 35.81 14.50 -8.47
C GLY A 652 36.00 14.33 -6.96
N GLN A 653 35.12 13.55 -6.31
CA GLN A 653 35.25 13.12 -4.91
C GLN A 653 36.16 11.89 -4.72
N GLY A 654 36.86 11.44 -5.78
CA GLY A 654 37.76 10.29 -5.73
C GLY A 654 37.10 8.92 -5.79
N ARG A 655 35.78 8.83 -6.05
CA ARG A 655 35.06 7.56 -6.16
C ARG A 655 34.89 7.13 -7.62
N SER A 656 35.18 5.88 -7.92
CA SER A 656 34.83 5.30 -9.23
C SER A 656 33.31 5.23 -9.41
N CYS A 657 32.81 5.53 -10.62
CA CYS A 657 31.37 5.58 -10.89
C CYS A 657 31.01 4.97 -12.25
N LEU A 658 30.00 4.10 -12.27
CA LEU A 658 29.45 3.41 -13.43
C LEU A 658 27.95 3.71 -13.56
N VAL A 659 27.51 4.07 -14.77
CA VAL A 659 26.09 4.21 -15.12
C VAL A 659 25.66 2.99 -15.94
N LEU A 660 24.54 2.38 -15.58
CA LEU A 660 23.86 1.37 -16.39
C LEU A 660 22.40 1.79 -16.59
N THR A 661 21.93 1.68 -17.83
CA THR A 661 20.54 1.98 -18.15
C THR A 661 19.61 0.81 -17.85
N THR A 662 18.35 1.08 -17.52
CA THR A 662 17.33 0.04 -17.36
C THR A 662 17.19 -0.84 -18.60
N VAL A 663 17.26 -0.27 -19.80
CA VAL A 663 17.21 -1.03 -21.06
C VAL A 663 18.42 -1.95 -21.23
N GLU A 664 19.65 -1.48 -20.94
CA GLU A 664 20.84 -2.35 -20.94
C GLU A 664 20.66 -3.53 -19.97
N ILE A 665 20.05 -3.30 -18.80
CA ILE A 665 19.82 -4.33 -17.78
C ILE A 665 18.77 -5.34 -18.25
N TYR A 666 17.60 -4.88 -18.68
CA TYR A 666 16.49 -5.74 -19.12
C TYR A 666 16.89 -6.61 -20.32
N ASP A 667 17.51 -6.01 -21.32
CA ASP A 667 17.99 -6.72 -22.50
C ASP A 667 19.11 -7.72 -22.14
N SER A 668 19.87 -7.50 -21.07
CA SER A 668 20.93 -8.45 -20.66
C SER A 668 20.44 -9.59 -19.79
N LEU A 669 19.44 -9.34 -18.92
CA LEU A 669 19.11 -10.25 -17.81
C LEU A 669 17.69 -10.82 -17.84
N ALA A 670 16.81 -10.29 -18.70
CA ALA A 670 15.39 -10.65 -18.71
C ALA A 670 14.74 -10.62 -20.10
N GLY A 671 15.51 -10.87 -21.16
CA GLY A 671 14.95 -10.91 -22.52
C GLY A 671 14.35 -9.58 -22.98
N GLY A 672 14.76 -8.47 -22.35
CA GLY A 672 14.23 -7.14 -22.62
C GLY A 672 12.94 -6.79 -21.86
N ARG A 673 12.42 -7.68 -20.99
CA ARG A 673 11.25 -7.39 -20.16
C ARG A 673 11.62 -6.50 -18.96
N PRO A 674 10.86 -5.42 -18.70
CA PRO A 674 11.08 -4.57 -17.53
C PRO A 674 10.59 -5.25 -16.24
N GLY A 675 11.13 -4.77 -15.12
CA GLY A 675 10.75 -5.22 -13.77
C GLY A 675 11.86 -4.96 -12.75
N PRO A 676 11.59 -5.20 -11.45
CA PRO A 676 12.59 -5.14 -10.39
C PRO A 676 13.56 -6.34 -10.39
N GLU A 677 13.11 -7.53 -10.78
CA GLU A 677 13.92 -8.77 -10.73
C GLU A 677 15.22 -8.70 -11.56
N PRO A 678 15.23 -8.13 -12.80
CA PRO A 678 16.46 -7.98 -13.57
C PRO A 678 17.46 -7.02 -12.89
N ILE A 679 16.97 -5.98 -12.19
CA ILE A 679 17.80 -5.04 -11.45
C ILE A 679 18.39 -5.73 -10.21
N ARG A 680 17.60 -6.56 -9.52
CA ARG A 680 18.10 -7.40 -8.42
C ARG A 680 19.17 -8.38 -8.89
N ARG A 681 18.96 -9.05 -10.02
CA ARG A 681 19.96 -9.95 -10.62
C ARG A 681 21.25 -9.21 -11.00
N LEU A 682 21.16 -7.97 -11.46
CA LEU A 682 22.33 -7.11 -11.63
C LEU A 682 23.04 -6.88 -10.29
N MET A 683 22.33 -6.57 -9.20
CA MET A 683 22.94 -6.35 -7.90
C MET A 683 23.65 -7.60 -7.38
N GLU A 684 23.05 -8.77 -7.52
CA GLU A 684 23.66 -10.05 -7.12
C GLU A 684 24.97 -10.31 -7.86
N LEU A 685 24.96 -10.10 -9.17
CA LEU A 685 26.11 -10.21 -10.05
C LEU A 685 27.19 -9.17 -9.69
N ALA A 686 26.81 -7.92 -9.48
CA ALA A 686 27.73 -6.81 -9.20
C ALA A 686 28.40 -6.95 -7.84
N LEU A 687 27.62 -7.29 -6.81
CA LEU A 687 28.11 -7.38 -5.43
C LEU A 687 28.96 -8.63 -5.18
N SER A 688 28.82 -9.67 -6.01
CA SER A 688 29.48 -10.97 -5.80
C SER A 688 30.53 -11.31 -6.86
N GLY A 689 30.42 -10.75 -8.07
CA GLY A 689 31.25 -11.15 -9.22
C GLY A 689 32.13 -10.05 -9.81
N TRP A 690 31.84 -8.76 -9.58
CA TRP A 690 32.68 -7.69 -10.12
C TRP A 690 33.98 -7.54 -9.32
N ARG A 691 35.05 -7.14 -10.02
CA ARG A 691 36.35 -6.83 -9.39
C ARG A 691 36.23 -5.69 -8.38
N THR A 692 35.38 -4.71 -8.66
CA THR A 692 35.05 -3.59 -7.77
C THR A 692 33.54 -3.63 -7.51
N PRO A 693 33.08 -4.32 -6.45
CA PRO A 693 31.67 -4.35 -6.10
C PRO A 693 31.21 -2.95 -5.62
N PRO A 694 29.99 -2.53 -5.96
CA PRO A 694 29.50 -1.21 -5.55
C PRO A 694 29.28 -1.15 -4.04
N GLY A 695 29.83 -0.12 -3.40
CA GLY A 695 29.52 0.23 -2.02
C GLY A 695 28.29 1.13 -1.91
N PHE A 696 27.97 1.84 -2.98
CA PHE A 696 26.83 2.74 -3.11
C PHE A 696 26.05 2.46 -4.40
N VAL A 697 24.72 2.45 -4.29
CA VAL A 697 23.79 2.29 -5.42
C VAL A 697 22.85 3.48 -5.44
N LEU A 698 22.88 4.23 -6.53
CA LEU A 698 21.93 5.32 -6.78
C LEU A 698 20.90 4.89 -7.81
N LEU A 699 19.64 4.91 -7.42
CA LEU A 699 18.49 4.75 -8.32
C LEU A 699 18.04 6.13 -8.78
N LEU A 700 18.13 6.43 -10.08
CA LEU A 700 17.70 7.73 -10.64
C LEU A 700 16.51 7.52 -11.56
N GLY A 701 15.31 7.76 -11.03
CA GLY A 701 14.03 7.63 -11.75
C GLY A 701 12.86 7.32 -10.79
N GLY A 702 11.65 7.73 -11.20
CA GLY A 702 10.41 7.41 -10.49
C GLY A 702 9.93 5.96 -10.68
N ALA A 703 9.18 5.45 -9.72
CA ALA A 703 8.50 4.16 -9.78
C ALA A 703 6.98 4.37 -9.68
N THR A 704 6.19 3.37 -10.08
CA THR A 704 4.73 3.35 -9.87
C THR A 704 4.25 1.94 -9.52
N VAL A 705 3.15 1.84 -8.77
CA VAL A 705 2.41 0.58 -8.59
C VAL A 705 1.70 0.11 -9.86
N ASP A 706 1.49 1.03 -10.82
CA ASP A 706 0.75 0.79 -12.06
C ASP A 706 1.62 1.04 -13.31
N PRO A 707 2.60 0.17 -13.57
CA PRO A 707 3.54 0.30 -14.69
C PRO A 707 2.90 -0.03 -16.06
N ASN A 708 1.81 -0.80 -16.08
CA ASN A 708 1.04 -1.08 -17.30
C ASN A 708 0.03 0.03 -17.64
N GLY A 709 -0.17 1.00 -16.74
CA GLY A 709 -1.01 2.18 -16.98
C GLY A 709 -2.51 1.87 -17.00
N TYR A 710 -2.95 0.97 -16.13
CA TYR A 710 -4.35 0.59 -15.92
C TYR A 710 -5.16 1.73 -15.28
N LEU A 711 -4.55 2.51 -14.38
CA LEU A 711 -5.23 3.54 -13.62
C LEU A 711 -5.18 4.89 -14.36
N PRO A 712 -6.31 5.61 -14.44
CA PRO A 712 -6.34 6.94 -15.04
C PRO A 712 -5.40 7.90 -14.32
N GLY A 713 -4.41 8.42 -15.04
CA GLY A 713 -3.48 9.42 -14.53
C GLY A 713 -2.24 8.87 -13.82
N SER A 714 -2.06 7.55 -13.78
CA SER A 714 -0.83 6.93 -13.27
C SER A 714 0.42 7.46 -14.00
N PRO A 715 1.51 7.76 -13.26
CA PRO A 715 2.77 8.15 -13.86
C PRO A 715 3.45 6.94 -14.55
N PRO A 716 4.30 7.17 -15.57
CA PRO A 716 5.10 6.09 -16.16
C PRO A 716 6.07 5.46 -15.16
N ASP A 717 6.32 4.16 -15.29
CA ASP A 717 7.36 3.45 -14.53
C ASP A 717 8.74 3.67 -15.16
N TYR A 718 9.48 4.68 -14.70
CA TYR A 718 10.80 5.01 -15.23
C TYR A 718 11.89 4.06 -14.71
N LEU A 719 11.80 3.68 -13.44
CA LEU A 719 12.71 2.78 -12.75
C LEU A 719 11.93 2.01 -11.68
N PRO A 720 11.54 0.75 -11.94
CA PRO A 720 10.72 -0.04 -11.04
C PRO A 720 11.28 -0.14 -9.61
N THR A 721 10.40 -0.43 -8.66
CA THR A 721 10.75 -0.86 -7.30
C THR A 721 10.11 -2.22 -7.03
N PHE A 722 10.59 -2.92 -6.00
CA PHE A 722 9.97 -4.16 -5.54
C PHE A 722 8.94 -3.84 -4.46
N PHE A 723 7.85 -4.61 -4.41
CA PHE A 723 6.82 -4.47 -3.39
C PHE A 723 6.90 -5.62 -2.41
N VAL A 724 7.19 -5.32 -1.14
CA VAL A 724 7.12 -6.31 -0.07
C VAL A 724 5.71 -6.33 0.51
N ARG A 725 5.29 -7.49 1.01
CA ARG A 725 4.06 -7.65 1.78
C ARG A 725 4.37 -7.46 3.26
N THR A 726 3.67 -6.55 3.92
CA THR A 726 3.82 -6.31 5.37
C THR A 726 2.95 -7.27 6.18
N ALA A 727 3.21 -7.39 7.48
CA ALA A 727 2.45 -8.24 8.39
C ALA A 727 0.95 -7.88 8.44
N ARG A 728 0.61 -6.62 8.17
CA ARG A 728 -0.78 -6.14 8.05
C ARG A 728 -1.39 -6.36 6.66
N GLY A 729 -0.65 -7.01 5.75
CA GLY A 729 -1.10 -7.24 4.39
C GLY A 729 -1.21 -5.94 3.59
N TYR A 730 -0.23 -5.05 3.66
CA TYR A 730 -0.08 -3.95 2.70
C TYR A 730 1.07 -4.24 1.74
N GLU A 731 0.90 -3.85 0.48
CA GLU A 731 2.04 -3.73 -0.43
C GLU A 731 2.83 -2.46 -0.13
N ALA A 732 4.15 -2.59 -0.04
CA ALA A 732 5.06 -1.50 0.31
C ALA A 732 6.29 -1.49 -0.60
N ALA A 733 6.58 -0.34 -1.20
CA ALA A 733 7.77 -0.16 -2.02
C ALA A 733 9.07 -0.36 -1.21
N SER A 734 10.01 -1.15 -1.72
CA SER A 734 11.24 -1.49 -1.02
C SER A 734 12.42 -1.44 -1.97
N ASP A 735 13.15 -0.33 -1.98
CA ASP A 735 14.42 -0.27 -2.72
C ASP A 735 15.54 -1.01 -1.98
N GLY A 736 15.46 -1.12 -0.65
CA GLY A 736 16.39 -1.91 0.17
C GLY A 736 16.50 -3.36 -0.32
N TRP A 737 15.39 -3.93 -0.80
CA TRP A 737 15.32 -5.28 -1.36
C TRP A 737 16.37 -5.55 -2.45
N TYR A 738 16.73 -4.55 -3.27
CA TYR A 738 17.74 -4.73 -4.31
C TYR A 738 19.11 -5.13 -3.76
N VAL A 739 19.46 -4.71 -2.55
CA VAL A 739 20.78 -4.94 -1.93
C VAL A 739 20.74 -5.93 -0.76
N SER A 740 19.56 -6.23 -0.22
CA SER A 740 19.34 -7.18 0.87
C SER A 740 18.79 -8.54 0.42
N GLY A 741 17.97 -8.57 -0.63
CA GLY A 741 17.02 -9.68 -0.85
C GLY A 741 15.90 -9.67 0.19
N ASN A 742 15.20 -10.79 0.36
CA ASN A 742 14.03 -10.89 1.26
C ASN A 742 14.40 -10.77 2.74
N ASP A 743 15.49 -11.42 3.16
CA ASP A 743 15.84 -11.62 4.58
C ASP A 743 17.32 -11.38 4.90
N GLY A 744 18.11 -10.88 3.95
CA GLY A 744 19.54 -10.59 4.16
C GLY A 744 19.79 -9.17 4.68
N PRO A 745 20.93 -8.90 5.32
CA PRO A 745 21.35 -7.53 5.58
C PRO A 745 21.73 -6.80 4.28
N PRO A 746 21.53 -5.48 4.18
CA PRO A 746 21.85 -4.73 2.97
C PRO A 746 23.37 -4.71 2.70
N ARG A 747 23.78 -5.24 1.54
CA ARG A 747 25.21 -5.37 1.16
C ARG A 747 25.84 -4.10 0.59
N ALA A 748 25.03 -3.13 0.18
CA ALA A 748 25.46 -1.81 -0.25
C ALA A 748 24.51 -0.73 0.30
N ALA A 749 24.99 0.50 0.39
CA ALA A 749 24.16 1.65 0.70
C ALA A 749 23.35 2.05 -0.53
N ILE A 750 22.03 2.17 -0.40
CA ILE A 750 21.12 2.45 -1.52
C ILE A 750 20.25 3.67 -1.23
N GLY A 751 19.98 4.46 -2.26
CA GLY A 751 19.03 5.57 -2.21
C GLY A 751 18.48 5.89 -3.60
N ARG A 752 17.33 6.56 -3.63
CA ARG A 752 16.62 6.92 -4.86
C ARG A 752 16.47 8.43 -5.00
N LEU A 753 16.94 8.96 -6.13
CA LEU A 753 16.53 10.28 -6.62
C LEU A 753 15.37 10.07 -7.59
N ALA A 754 14.15 10.19 -7.05
CA ALA A 754 12.95 10.03 -7.83
C ALA A 754 12.76 11.21 -8.79
N ALA A 755 12.37 10.92 -10.03
CA ALA A 755 12.15 11.93 -11.07
C ALA A 755 11.21 11.39 -12.15
N GLY A 756 10.26 12.23 -12.57
CA GLY A 756 9.28 11.96 -13.61
C GLY A 756 9.63 12.56 -14.97
N SER A 757 10.79 13.21 -15.13
CA SER A 757 11.27 13.76 -16.40
C SER A 757 12.80 13.95 -16.44
N PRO A 758 13.43 14.05 -17.63
CA PRO A 758 14.86 14.34 -17.73
C PRO A 758 15.27 15.67 -17.09
N GLN A 759 14.40 16.68 -17.17
CA GLN A 759 14.63 18.01 -16.58
C GLN A 759 14.62 17.93 -15.05
N GLN A 760 13.62 17.24 -14.48
CA GLN A 760 13.54 17.03 -13.03
C GLN A 760 14.71 16.17 -12.55
N ALA A 761 15.12 15.14 -13.31
CA ALA A 761 16.28 14.31 -12.99
C ALA A 761 17.59 15.13 -12.93
N LEU A 762 17.78 16.08 -13.85
CA LEU A 762 18.94 16.98 -13.79
C LEU A 762 18.85 17.95 -12.60
N ALA A 763 17.67 18.52 -12.36
CA ALA A 763 17.46 19.47 -11.25
C ALA A 763 17.73 18.84 -9.88
N VAL A 764 17.21 17.63 -9.65
CA VAL A 764 17.44 16.90 -8.39
C VAL A 764 18.91 16.52 -8.23
N VAL A 765 19.60 16.11 -9.31
CA VAL A 765 21.04 15.82 -9.29
C VAL A 765 21.86 17.06 -8.93
N GLU A 766 21.59 18.22 -9.53
CA GLU A 766 22.30 19.46 -9.19
C GLU A 766 22.04 19.88 -7.73
N LYS A 767 20.80 19.71 -7.24
CA LYS A 767 20.49 19.96 -5.82
C LYS A 767 21.27 19.02 -4.91
N SER A 768 21.33 17.72 -5.22
CA SER A 768 22.13 16.77 -4.43
C SER A 768 23.62 17.14 -4.42
N ILE A 769 24.18 17.58 -5.55
CA ILE A 769 25.57 18.06 -5.62
C ILE A 769 25.79 19.29 -4.72
N ALA A 770 24.86 20.24 -4.73
CA ALA A 770 24.93 21.42 -3.85
C ALA A 770 24.84 21.02 -2.37
N ALA A 771 23.94 20.10 -2.02
CA ALA A 771 23.74 19.61 -0.66
C ALA A 771 24.98 18.95 -0.06
N HIS A 772 25.80 18.26 -0.87
CA HIS A 772 27.09 17.69 -0.41
C HIS A 772 27.99 18.73 0.25
N GLY A 773 28.21 19.86 -0.42
CA GLY A 773 29.05 20.93 0.11
C GLY A 773 28.45 21.59 1.35
N GLN A 774 27.13 21.74 1.39
CA GLN A 774 26.42 22.34 2.52
C GLN A 774 26.51 21.45 3.76
N LEU A 775 26.17 20.17 3.66
CA LEU A 775 26.14 19.25 4.79
C LEU A 775 27.55 18.99 5.35
N ALA A 776 28.56 18.83 4.48
CA ALA A 776 29.94 18.64 4.93
C ALA A 776 30.51 19.83 5.72
N ALA A 777 30.04 21.05 5.42
CA ALA A 777 30.49 22.28 6.08
C ALA A 777 29.62 22.70 7.27
N THR A 778 28.50 22.02 7.52
CA THR A 778 27.52 22.42 8.53
C THR A 778 27.69 21.62 9.81
N ARG A 779 27.72 22.32 10.95
CA ARG A 779 27.70 21.67 12.25
C ARG A 779 26.34 21.00 12.46
N LEU A 780 26.32 19.81 13.07
CA LEU A 780 25.05 19.16 13.42
C LEU A 780 24.18 20.08 14.28
N SER A 781 22.98 20.36 13.78
CA SER A 781 21.89 21.06 14.46
C SER A 781 20.55 20.46 14.03
N ALA A 782 19.63 20.32 14.97
CA ALA A 782 18.40 19.56 14.79
C ALA A 782 17.14 20.40 15.06
N LEU A 783 16.09 20.12 14.29
CA LEU A 783 14.71 20.45 14.60
C LEU A 783 13.95 19.14 14.84
N LEU A 784 13.42 18.96 16.04
CA LEU A 784 12.48 17.88 16.33
C LEU A 784 11.06 18.46 16.24
N LEU A 785 10.26 17.89 15.34
CA LEU A 785 8.89 18.30 15.09
C LEU A 785 7.96 17.18 15.58
N ALA A 786 7.27 17.45 16.69
CA ALA A 786 6.29 16.55 17.26
C ALA A 786 4.89 16.95 16.78
N ASP A 787 4.15 15.98 16.24
CA ASP A 787 2.73 16.14 15.95
C ASP A 787 1.92 16.17 17.25
N SER A 788 0.69 16.66 17.15
CA SER A 788 -0.24 16.69 18.27
C SER A 788 -0.87 15.32 18.46
N TYR A 789 -1.42 15.07 19.64
CA TYR A 789 -2.41 14.02 19.80
C TYR A 789 -3.51 14.19 18.75
N ASN A 790 -3.83 13.06 18.15
CA ASN A 790 -4.95 12.94 17.26
C ASN A 790 -5.97 12.12 18.04
N PRO A 791 -7.11 12.68 18.48
CA PRO A 791 -8.19 11.93 19.19
C PRO A 791 -8.81 10.77 18.39
N LEU A 792 -8.17 10.39 17.28
CA LEU A 792 -8.61 9.45 16.25
C LEU A 792 -7.67 8.24 16.18
N ASP A 793 -6.54 8.28 16.89
CA ASP A 793 -5.58 7.19 17.01
C ASP A 793 -5.32 6.89 18.49
N PRO A 794 -6.20 6.11 19.14
CA PRO A 794 -6.10 5.80 20.58
C PRO A 794 -4.85 4.98 20.93
N ALA A 795 -4.13 4.44 19.93
CA ALA A 795 -2.87 3.74 20.14
C ALA A 795 -1.69 4.68 20.46
N VAL A 796 -1.87 6.00 20.34
CA VAL A 796 -0.86 7.01 20.66
C VAL A 796 -1.39 7.91 21.79
N PRO A 797 -0.89 7.76 23.03
CA PRO A 797 -1.35 8.59 24.16
C PRO A 797 -1.11 10.09 23.92
N ASP A 798 -1.91 10.95 24.56
CA ASP A 798 -1.72 12.39 24.41
C ASP A 798 -0.30 12.83 24.83
N GLY A 799 0.30 13.71 24.04
CA GLY A 799 1.68 14.16 24.19
C GLY A 799 2.76 13.14 23.85
N GLN A 800 2.44 11.92 23.36
CA GLN A 800 3.44 10.88 23.14
C GLN A 800 4.53 11.28 22.13
N PHE A 801 4.17 11.91 21.01
CA PHE A 801 5.17 12.36 20.04
C PHE A 801 6.12 13.42 20.61
N LEU A 802 5.63 14.29 21.49
CA LEU A 802 6.46 15.27 22.21
C LEU A 802 7.38 14.56 23.21
N ARG A 803 6.86 13.59 23.97
CA ARG A 803 7.68 12.76 24.87
C ARG A 803 8.78 12.02 24.11
N ASP A 804 8.46 11.42 22.96
CA ASP A 804 9.44 10.74 22.11
C ASP A 804 10.48 11.72 21.56
N ALA A 805 10.07 12.92 21.13
CA ALA A 805 11.00 13.97 20.71
C ALA A 805 11.95 14.40 21.85
N LEU A 806 11.42 14.61 23.06
CA LEU A 806 12.21 14.96 24.24
C LEU A 806 13.19 13.83 24.61
N ASN A 807 12.75 12.58 24.54
CA ASN A 807 13.59 11.41 24.78
C ASN A 807 14.75 11.32 23.78
N LEU A 808 14.48 11.50 22.49
CA LEU A 808 15.53 11.53 21.46
C LEU A 808 16.50 12.68 21.68
N ARG A 809 16.00 13.85 22.11
CA ARG A 809 16.85 14.99 22.46
C ARG A 809 17.78 14.64 23.63
N LEU A 810 17.24 14.12 24.72
CA LEU A 810 17.99 13.84 25.95
C LEU A 810 18.99 12.70 25.76
N ARG A 811 18.59 11.59 25.11
CA ARG A 811 19.44 10.40 24.94
C ARG A 811 20.48 10.57 23.84
N CYS A 812 20.09 11.09 22.67
CA CYS A 812 20.94 11.07 21.48
C CYS A 812 21.52 12.44 21.13
N LEU A 813 20.85 13.55 21.47
CA LEU A 813 21.21 14.89 21.00
C LEU A 813 21.60 15.87 22.13
N ALA A 814 21.96 15.39 23.32
CA ALA A 814 22.26 16.23 24.49
C ALA A 814 23.33 17.31 24.24
N GLY A 815 24.28 17.07 23.34
CA GLY A 815 25.33 18.02 22.92
C GLY A 815 25.05 18.79 21.62
N THR A 816 23.89 18.59 21.01
CA THR A 816 23.52 19.13 19.70
C THR A 816 22.56 20.31 19.86
N PRO A 817 22.81 21.47 19.22
CA PRO A 817 21.82 22.55 19.13
C PRO A 817 20.50 22.04 18.57
N THR A 818 19.49 21.90 19.43
CA THR A 818 18.22 21.25 19.10
C THR A 818 17.06 22.19 19.43
N ALA A 819 16.26 22.51 18.43
CA ALA A 819 14.95 23.15 18.61
C ALA A 819 13.87 22.07 18.62
N ILE A 820 12.80 22.30 19.39
CA ILE A 820 11.61 21.45 19.39
C ILE A 820 10.45 22.33 18.95
N LEU A 821 9.68 21.85 17.98
CA LEU A 821 8.38 22.40 17.60
C LEU A 821 7.34 21.34 17.97
N ASP A 822 6.44 21.69 18.86
CA ASP A 822 5.29 20.87 19.22
C ASP A 822 4.04 21.47 18.57
N LYS A 823 3.33 20.67 17.78
CA LYS A 823 2.11 21.11 17.11
C LYS A 823 1.03 21.50 18.13
N SER A 824 0.91 20.78 19.25
CA SER A 824 -0.14 21.03 20.25
C SER A 824 -0.07 22.42 20.87
N SER A 825 1.15 22.98 20.98
CA SER A 825 1.39 24.32 21.53
C SER A 825 1.52 25.42 20.46
N SER A 826 1.38 25.10 19.17
CA SER A 826 1.57 26.06 18.08
C SER A 826 0.24 26.53 17.47
N ALA A 827 0.08 27.85 17.36
CA ALA A 827 -1.04 28.46 16.65
C ALA A 827 -0.85 28.46 15.11
N ALA A 828 0.38 28.26 14.62
CA ALA A 828 0.72 28.31 13.19
C ALA A 828 1.91 27.37 12.85
N PRO A 829 1.77 26.05 13.08
CA PRO A 829 2.91 25.11 13.04
C PRO A 829 3.61 25.06 11.68
N ARG A 830 2.85 25.22 10.58
CA ARG A 830 3.42 25.33 9.22
C ARG A 830 4.34 26.54 9.06
N GLN A 831 3.93 27.71 9.54
CA GLN A 831 4.73 28.93 9.39
C GLN A 831 6.01 28.85 10.23
N GLU A 832 5.90 28.31 11.44
CA GLU A 832 7.05 28.09 12.32
C GLU A 832 8.04 27.07 11.74
N LEU A 833 7.56 25.98 11.12
CA LEU A 833 8.38 25.03 10.39
C LEU A 833 9.13 25.73 9.23
N VAL A 834 8.44 26.50 8.40
CA VAL A 834 9.06 27.25 7.29
C VAL A 834 10.17 28.17 7.81
N GLN A 835 9.91 28.95 8.86
CA GLN A 835 10.91 29.82 9.49
C GLN A 835 12.09 29.03 10.09
N ALA A 836 11.84 27.82 10.61
CA ALA A 836 12.90 26.96 11.12
C ALA A 836 13.79 26.38 10.00
N LEU A 837 13.19 26.04 8.85
CA LEU A 837 13.92 25.63 7.65
C LEU A 837 14.74 26.77 7.06
N GLU A 838 14.19 27.99 7.01
CA GLU A 838 14.91 29.20 6.56
C GLU A 838 16.10 29.54 7.46
N ARG A 839 16.04 29.23 8.76
CA ARG A 839 17.18 29.32 9.69
C ARG A 839 18.30 28.32 9.38
N GLY A 840 18.04 27.31 8.54
CA GLY A 840 19.05 26.45 7.95
C GLY A 840 19.53 25.31 8.85
N GLN A 841 18.61 24.65 9.56
CA GLN A 841 18.89 23.43 10.33
C GLN A 841 19.48 22.33 9.44
N SER A 842 20.39 21.53 9.97
CA SER A 842 21.01 20.42 9.22
C SER A 842 20.20 19.13 9.24
N LEU A 843 19.37 18.96 10.27
CA LEU A 843 18.54 17.78 10.52
C LEU A 843 17.13 18.21 10.93
N LEU A 844 16.12 17.60 10.32
CA LEU A 844 14.73 17.67 10.71
C LEU A 844 14.25 16.24 11.03
N VAL A 845 13.70 16.04 12.22
CA VAL A 845 13.08 14.78 12.62
C VAL A 845 11.60 15.04 12.85
N TYR A 846 10.74 14.37 12.10
CA TYR A 846 9.30 14.41 12.31
C TYR A 846 8.84 13.16 13.05
N LEU A 847 8.01 13.33 14.08
CA LEU A 847 7.36 12.26 14.83
C LEU A 847 5.87 12.55 14.83
N GLY A 848 5.08 11.70 14.18
CA GLY A 848 3.65 12.00 14.04
C GLY A 848 2.89 11.14 13.05
N HIS A 849 1.68 11.59 12.72
CA HIS A 849 0.83 10.98 11.71
C HIS A 849 1.13 11.53 10.32
N ALA A 850 1.35 10.65 9.36
CA ALA A 850 1.55 11.03 7.98
C ALA A 850 0.74 10.18 7.03
N TYR A 851 0.61 10.71 5.84
CA TYR A 851 -0.03 10.11 4.70
C TYR A 851 0.81 10.36 3.46
N LEU A 852 0.39 9.79 2.33
CA LEU A 852 1.11 9.92 1.06
C LEU A 852 1.57 11.35 0.78
N ALA A 853 0.68 12.34 0.95
CA ALA A 853 0.88 13.71 0.51
C ALA A 853 1.16 14.73 1.63
N GLY A 854 1.36 14.31 2.89
CA GLY A 854 1.51 15.27 3.98
C GLY A 854 1.73 14.71 5.39
N TRP A 855 2.03 15.64 6.30
CA TRP A 855 2.20 15.46 7.74
C TRP A 855 1.07 16.16 8.48
N SER A 856 0.40 15.42 9.36
CA SER A 856 -0.74 15.85 10.15
C SER A 856 -1.96 16.30 9.32
N SER A 857 -3.13 16.33 9.95
CA SER A 857 -4.42 16.59 9.32
C SER A 857 -4.90 18.03 9.48
N SER A 858 -5.11 18.47 10.73
CA SER A 858 -5.65 19.81 11.01
C SER A 858 -5.09 20.41 12.31
N PRO A 859 -4.45 21.60 12.24
CA PRO A 859 -3.88 22.17 11.02
C PRO A 859 -2.79 21.24 10.46
N ALA A 860 -2.78 20.98 9.15
CA ALA A 860 -1.68 20.25 8.52
C ALA A 860 -0.34 20.98 8.74
N ILE A 861 0.71 20.24 9.08
CA ILE A 861 2.04 20.82 9.31
C ILE A 861 2.73 21.06 7.96
N LEU A 862 2.68 20.07 7.08
CA LEU A 862 3.28 20.11 5.75
C LEU A 862 2.48 19.24 4.77
N ASP A 863 2.34 19.70 3.53
CA ASP A 863 1.75 18.94 2.42
C ASP A 863 2.59 19.13 1.15
N ASN A 864 2.27 18.40 0.08
CA ASN A 864 2.99 18.48 -1.20
C ASN A 864 3.07 19.93 -1.74
N ALA A 865 1.98 20.69 -1.66
CA ALA A 865 1.94 22.07 -2.17
C ALA A 865 2.86 23.00 -1.36
N ALA A 866 2.87 22.88 -0.03
CA ALA A 866 3.78 23.63 0.82
C ALA A 866 5.24 23.18 0.61
N ALA A 867 5.49 21.88 0.44
CA ALA A 867 6.81 21.34 0.15
C ALA A 867 7.39 21.89 -1.18
N ASP A 868 6.57 22.00 -2.22
CA ASP A 868 6.94 22.62 -3.51
C ASP A 868 7.19 24.13 -3.37
N GLY A 869 6.53 24.78 -2.42
CA GLY A 869 6.65 26.21 -2.14
C GLY A 869 7.85 26.62 -1.27
N LEU A 870 8.56 25.66 -0.67
CA LEU A 870 9.72 25.93 0.19
C LEU A 870 10.87 26.61 -0.59
N GLN A 871 11.54 27.57 0.03
CA GLN A 871 12.64 28.36 -0.56
C GLN A 871 13.91 28.35 0.29
N ASN A 872 14.03 27.42 1.25
CA ASN A 872 15.21 27.32 2.10
C ASN A 872 16.45 26.96 1.26
N THR A 873 17.50 27.78 1.38
CA THR A 873 18.74 27.62 0.59
C THR A 873 19.71 26.61 1.20
N ARG A 874 19.49 26.19 2.45
CA ARG A 874 20.19 25.07 3.10
C ARG A 874 19.25 23.89 3.20
N PHE A 875 19.68 22.74 2.71
CA PHE A 875 18.85 21.56 2.61
C PHE A 875 19.10 20.60 3.80
N PRO A 876 18.16 20.43 4.75
CA PRO A 876 18.32 19.49 5.84
C PRO A 876 18.26 18.04 5.35
N LEU A 877 18.82 17.15 6.16
CA LEU A 877 18.41 15.75 6.19
C LEU A 877 17.07 15.63 6.92
N VAL A 878 16.11 14.91 6.36
CA VAL A 878 14.81 14.67 6.99
C VAL A 878 14.71 13.21 7.40
N ILE A 879 14.38 12.96 8.66
CA ILE A 879 14.00 11.63 9.17
C ILE A 879 12.53 11.73 9.56
N SER A 880 11.67 11.05 8.80
CA SER A 880 10.25 10.98 9.12
C SER A 880 9.94 9.67 9.82
N LEU A 881 9.67 9.74 11.13
CA LEU A 881 9.24 8.60 11.94
C LEU A 881 7.73 8.50 11.87
N SER A 882 7.23 8.15 10.69
CA SER A 882 5.79 8.12 10.38
C SER A 882 5.41 7.06 9.33
N CYS A 883 4.21 7.17 8.77
CA CYS A 883 3.62 6.26 7.80
C CYS A 883 3.49 6.91 6.41
N PHE A 884 3.69 6.15 5.34
CA PHE A 884 3.36 6.46 3.93
C PHE A 884 3.94 7.70 3.24
N ASP A 885 4.50 8.67 3.94
CA ASP A 885 5.11 9.87 3.33
C ASP A 885 6.37 9.55 2.49
N GLY A 886 6.90 8.33 2.63
CA GLY A 886 7.92 7.72 1.78
C GLY A 886 7.38 6.77 0.70
N ALA A 887 6.06 6.67 0.49
CA ALA A 887 5.45 5.77 -0.50
C ALA A 887 5.59 6.31 -1.93
N PHE A 888 6.84 6.43 -2.40
CA PHE A 888 7.24 7.08 -3.65
C PHE A 888 6.70 6.42 -4.94
N ALA A 889 6.10 5.23 -4.84
CA ALA A 889 5.48 4.51 -5.96
C ALA A 889 3.94 4.66 -5.99
N GLY A 890 3.36 5.56 -5.19
CA GLY A 890 1.92 5.73 -5.03
C GLY A 890 1.16 5.89 -6.37
N PRO A 891 -0.03 5.27 -6.52
CA PRO A 891 -0.76 5.21 -7.80
C PRO A 891 -1.30 6.55 -8.33
N TRP A 892 -1.59 7.51 -7.45
CA TRP A 892 -2.33 8.73 -7.82
C TRP A 892 -1.59 10.04 -7.51
N ALA A 893 -0.50 9.98 -6.74
CA ALA A 893 0.30 11.14 -6.37
C ALA A 893 1.72 10.72 -5.95
N GLU A 894 2.66 11.63 -6.17
CA GLU A 894 4.01 11.55 -5.60
C GLU A 894 3.94 11.79 -4.08
N SER A 895 4.80 11.11 -3.32
CA SER A 895 4.78 11.22 -1.85
C SER A 895 5.37 12.55 -1.36
N LEU A 896 5.08 12.95 -0.12
CA LEU A 896 5.67 14.15 0.48
C LEU A 896 7.20 14.12 0.47
N GLY A 897 7.79 12.95 0.78
CA GLY A 897 9.23 12.75 0.70
C GLY A 897 9.79 12.98 -0.70
N TRP A 898 9.05 12.62 -1.75
CA TRP A 898 9.43 12.95 -3.13
C TRP A 898 9.43 14.46 -3.34
N HIS A 899 8.35 15.18 -3.01
CA HIS A 899 8.25 16.63 -3.22
C HIS A 899 9.35 17.40 -2.49
N LEU A 900 9.64 17.03 -1.23
CA LEU A 900 10.74 17.61 -0.46
C LEU A 900 12.09 17.48 -1.16
N VAL A 901 12.39 16.31 -1.75
CA VAL A 901 13.65 16.06 -2.45
C VAL A 901 13.63 16.63 -3.86
N ALA A 902 12.49 16.70 -4.54
CA ALA A 902 12.38 17.17 -5.91
C ALA A 902 12.31 18.70 -6.06
N ASN A 903 11.91 19.43 -5.02
CA ASN A 903 11.84 20.90 -5.07
C ASN A 903 13.24 21.51 -5.35
N PRO A 904 13.46 22.21 -6.47
CA PRO A 904 14.77 22.79 -6.80
C PRO A 904 15.08 24.09 -6.03
N ALA A 905 14.07 24.79 -5.51
CA ALA A 905 14.20 26.06 -4.79
C ALA A 905 14.38 25.88 -3.27
N GLY A 906 14.05 24.71 -2.74
CA GLY A 906 14.07 24.44 -1.31
C GLY A 906 13.91 22.96 -0.97
N GLY A 907 13.25 22.69 0.17
CA GLY A 907 12.95 21.34 0.63
C GLY A 907 14.15 20.68 1.30
N ALA A 908 14.33 19.37 1.06
CA ALA A 908 15.31 18.53 1.75
C ALA A 908 16.46 18.10 0.82
N ALA A 909 17.59 17.74 1.42
CA ALA A 909 18.70 17.09 0.74
C ALA A 909 18.42 15.60 0.52
N ALA A 910 17.80 14.98 1.52
CA ALA A 910 17.30 13.61 1.51
C ALA A 910 16.21 13.45 2.57
N VAL A 911 15.34 12.46 2.36
CA VAL A 911 14.27 12.06 3.26
C VAL A 911 14.39 10.55 3.51
N LEU A 912 14.48 10.17 4.77
CA LEU A 912 14.28 8.79 5.23
C LEU A 912 12.83 8.66 5.71
N ALA A 913 12.04 7.83 5.05
CA ALA A 913 10.60 7.73 5.30
C ALA A 913 10.04 6.35 4.98
N SER A 914 8.91 5.99 5.60
CA SER A 914 8.24 4.70 5.38
C SER A 914 7.34 4.74 4.15
N SER A 915 7.36 3.68 3.35
CA SER A 915 6.41 3.45 2.26
C SER A 915 5.13 2.73 2.68
N SER A 916 4.99 2.43 3.97
CA SER A 916 3.91 1.62 4.53
C SER A 916 3.41 2.19 5.85
N LEU A 917 2.40 1.54 6.41
CA LEU A 917 2.01 1.66 7.79
C LEU A 917 3.12 1.08 8.66
N SER A 918 3.49 1.83 9.69
CA SER A 918 4.62 1.51 10.55
C SER A 918 4.13 1.26 11.98
N GLU A 919 4.76 0.32 12.68
CA GLU A 919 4.45 0.08 14.09
C GLU A 919 5.14 1.15 14.97
N PRO A 920 4.43 1.85 15.88
CA PRO A 920 5.00 2.96 16.65
C PRO A 920 6.24 2.61 17.47
N GLY A 921 6.26 1.44 18.13
CA GLY A 921 7.42 0.97 18.90
C GLY A 921 8.66 0.78 18.03
N ALA A 922 8.50 0.16 16.86
CA ALA A 922 9.58 0.01 15.88
C ALA A 922 10.09 1.36 15.36
N LEU A 923 9.21 2.33 15.11
CA LEU A 923 9.61 3.70 14.73
C LEU A 923 10.46 4.38 15.81
N ARG A 924 10.08 4.24 17.09
CA ARG A 924 10.84 4.82 18.21
C ARG A 924 12.24 4.21 18.30
N ARG A 925 12.34 2.88 18.25
CA ARG A 925 13.63 2.15 18.24
C ARG A 925 14.49 2.54 17.04
N LEU A 926 13.89 2.64 15.85
CA LEU A 926 14.58 3.09 14.65
C LEU A 926 15.11 4.53 14.80
N GLY A 927 14.28 5.44 15.31
CA GLY A 927 14.64 6.83 15.57
C GLY A 927 15.82 6.96 16.53
N GLU A 928 15.80 6.23 17.64
CA GLU A 928 16.90 6.18 18.61
C GLU A 928 18.18 5.66 17.94
N GLN A 929 18.11 4.53 17.22
CA GLN A 929 19.28 3.97 16.55
C GLN A 929 19.89 4.91 15.51
N LEU A 930 19.06 5.56 14.69
CA LEU A 930 19.49 6.52 13.68
C LEU A 930 20.16 7.73 14.32
N LEU A 931 19.49 8.38 15.27
CA LEU A 931 19.94 9.65 15.85
C LEU A 931 21.16 9.47 16.74
N CYS A 932 21.20 8.44 17.59
CA CYS A 932 22.35 8.21 18.45
C CYS A 932 23.60 7.87 17.63
N ARG A 933 23.49 7.07 16.56
CA ARG A 933 24.62 6.75 15.67
C ARG A 933 25.10 7.93 14.86
N LEU A 934 24.16 8.76 14.39
CA LEU A 934 24.45 10.01 13.69
C LEU A 934 25.19 10.98 14.61
N ALA A 935 24.68 11.22 15.82
CA ALA A 935 25.30 12.12 16.80
C ALA A 935 26.67 11.60 17.29
N ALA A 936 26.84 10.28 17.40
CA ALA A 936 28.13 9.67 17.72
C ALA A 936 29.16 9.79 16.58
N GLY A 937 28.75 10.19 15.37
CA GLY A 937 29.66 10.34 14.21
C GLY A 937 30.26 9.02 13.72
N THR A 938 29.59 7.90 13.98
CA THR A 938 30.09 6.54 13.66
C THR A 938 30.14 6.26 12.15
N GLU A 939 29.30 6.95 11.39
CA GLU A 939 29.20 6.79 9.93
C GLU A 939 29.52 8.09 9.20
N GLN A 940 30.02 7.97 7.97
CA GLN A 940 30.41 9.14 7.17
C GLN A 940 29.29 9.63 6.25
N THR A 941 28.40 8.73 5.82
CA THR A 941 27.34 9.07 4.86
C THR A 941 25.99 8.53 5.32
N LEU A 942 24.93 9.19 4.86
CA LEU A 942 23.56 8.83 5.18
C LEU A 942 23.20 7.40 4.77
N GLY A 943 23.61 6.98 3.57
CA GLY A 943 23.34 5.62 3.11
C GLY A 943 24.05 4.55 3.94
N ARG A 944 25.25 4.83 4.47
CA ARG A 944 25.97 3.88 5.36
C ARG A 944 25.35 3.81 6.75
N LEU A 945 24.82 4.92 7.24
CA LEU A 945 24.02 4.94 8.48
C LEU A 945 22.85 3.97 8.38
N LEU A 946 22.03 4.07 7.33
CA LEU A 946 20.88 3.16 7.13
C LEU A 946 21.34 1.71 6.91
N GLN A 947 22.38 1.50 6.10
CA GLN A 947 22.89 0.16 5.79
C GLN A 947 23.32 -0.64 7.04
N ARG A 948 23.86 0.02 8.06
CA ARG A 948 24.50 -0.64 9.22
C ARG A 948 23.63 -0.69 10.46
N LEU A 949 22.33 -0.44 10.33
CA LEU A 949 21.39 -0.60 11.43
C LEU A 949 21.19 -2.09 11.77
N PRO A 950 21.28 -2.48 13.05
CA PRO A 950 20.96 -3.83 13.48
C PRO A 950 19.44 -4.08 13.46
N ALA A 951 19.04 -5.29 13.09
CA ALA A 951 17.64 -5.73 13.10
C ALA A 951 17.46 -7.16 13.63
N ASP A 952 18.47 -7.66 14.33
CA ASP A 952 18.47 -9.03 14.86
C ASP A 952 17.50 -9.12 16.05
N GLY A 953 16.64 -10.15 16.04
CA GLY A 953 15.72 -10.45 17.15
C GLY A 953 14.42 -9.62 17.23
N ASP A 954 14.19 -8.66 16.33
CA ASP A 954 12.97 -7.84 16.29
C ASP A 954 12.32 -7.86 14.90
N ASP A 955 11.23 -8.62 14.76
CA ASP A 955 10.54 -8.79 13.49
C ASP A 955 9.84 -7.51 13.01
N LYS A 956 9.35 -6.68 13.94
CA LYS A 956 8.68 -5.41 13.61
C LYS A 956 9.70 -4.39 13.07
N LEU A 957 10.86 -4.30 13.70
CA LEU A 957 11.96 -3.45 13.22
C LEU A 957 12.51 -3.96 11.88
N ARG A 958 12.63 -5.28 11.71
CA ARG A 958 13.07 -5.87 10.44
C ARG A 958 12.11 -5.55 9.30
N GLU A 959 10.80 -5.66 9.53
CA GLU A 959 9.79 -5.23 8.56
C GLU A 959 9.90 -3.73 8.26
N LEU A 960 9.99 -2.88 9.29
CA LEU A 960 10.12 -1.44 9.11
C LEU A 960 11.34 -1.09 8.26
N LEU A 961 12.51 -1.69 8.50
CA LEU A 961 13.70 -1.44 7.67
C LEU A 961 13.53 -1.87 6.20
N ARG A 962 12.62 -2.80 5.89
CA ARG A 962 12.28 -3.15 4.50
C ARG A 962 11.41 -2.09 3.83
N THR A 963 10.57 -1.38 4.59
CA THR A 963 9.67 -0.34 4.06
C THR A 963 10.19 1.08 4.26
N PHE A 964 11.29 1.26 5.01
CA PHE A 964 11.92 2.56 5.24
C PHE A 964 12.94 2.85 4.14
N ASN A 965 12.63 3.81 3.28
CA ASN A 965 13.39 4.09 2.07
C ASN A 965 14.18 5.39 2.20
N LEU A 966 15.36 5.43 1.57
CA LEU A 966 16.14 6.66 1.38
C LEU A 966 15.76 7.31 0.05
N LEU A 967 14.94 8.35 0.13
CA LEU A 967 14.70 9.29 -0.97
C LEU A 967 15.81 10.33 -0.95
N GLY A 968 16.81 10.18 -1.80
CA GLY A 968 18.01 11.00 -1.77
C GLY A 968 19.24 10.25 -2.27
N ASP A 969 20.37 10.95 -2.24
CA ASP A 969 21.66 10.35 -2.57
C ASP A 969 22.26 9.62 -1.34
N PRO A 970 22.59 8.31 -1.44
CA PRO A 970 23.18 7.55 -0.35
C PRO A 970 24.60 7.98 0.03
N THR A 971 25.26 8.79 -0.80
CA THR A 971 26.62 9.27 -0.55
C THR A 971 26.69 10.63 0.16
N LEU A 972 25.54 11.25 0.45
CA LEU A 972 25.47 12.51 1.18
C LEU A 972 26.23 12.39 2.52
N PRO A 973 27.15 13.32 2.81
CA PRO A 973 27.87 13.32 4.08
C PRO A 973 26.91 13.66 5.23
N LEU A 974 27.18 13.10 6.41
CA LEU A 974 26.48 13.48 7.63
C LEU A 974 27.08 14.78 8.21
N PRO A 975 26.25 15.74 8.66
CA PRO A 975 26.71 16.91 9.40
C PRO A 975 27.36 16.49 10.74
N ARG A 976 28.31 17.27 11.24
CA ARG A 976 29.16 16.89 12.40
C ARG A 976 29.24 17.94 13.49
#